data_AF-A0AAN8F4Z0-F1
#
_entry.id   AF-A0AAN8F4Z0-F1
#
_cell.length_a   1.000
_cell.length_b   1.000
_cell.length_c   1.000
_cell.angle_alpha   90.00
_cell.angle_beta   90.00
_cell.angle_gamma   90.00
#
_symmetry.space_group_name_H-M   'P 1'
#
loop_
_entity.id
_entity.type
_entity.pdbx_description
1 polymer ?
#
loop_
_entity_poly.entity_id
_entity_poly.type
_entity_poly.pdbx_seq_one_letter_code
_entity_poly.pdbx_strand_id
1 'polypeptide(L)'
;MDRYMDDNTSSIDQDFQALSIGSALNTNRASVLQQIGDTTFPLELSELIHKSFDRNTDNSHARASYFQGSLLRDIVPAVIEPLVAIVFLPGADRMAVAALEQKYMTKEEPNQKSPSWRVLTAGTLLCDIQVNDDLYLTQSDCTPDVAARARQRMMRDSATASSSTAMVLRRGDDRVLTIDSNNVKIVAELSPGAADVEATLIEVNKISLLNLLTNFRQVLSTDARDYNELLEVMIEDARRLAIRSPVLFRMSTRQRIIQSRNTRYGVDHGTMFETIATSAAIKNIVLKSDACYHALSDPGAHNDSQAVIRPRVLQMLTLFISLLNDMDLRSIATFLEKTYKIKSDRSSIEMLVMKVLPLASINSSIFVREMFGTVEQTQYSRLPDSEASVWTSFIERILARGYILPGFTEQMGQPRKSWLLQFPPEDGFKDTFVFNNLQYEGESNCTFNQIPSIELGTNDQSQEVTIVLTNGRRYLIDNTDNRKIVGMVFGDYSLTEADGNRRTFDLTISEEAINQELSHAIQQINKILRIINGVLASTKLKGKIVKLIANGLETLNLPRPVNSVITYEDVRSCGRLTFHQARLGDQILAVAYKVEGKKVHRRDLIRNLAADLRSVRSTVLCVEHELDRYRGHRVSDDVRHTMASVRDMIPEVNQFMGLAEQKKQRLEKMLVDVNDEPIKQTIYPASVGERSIATYWSPYRASLHDKTLRTECCRDQVRKVVWANEEIAEIWLMSESIKFFVSPLRKLLVEEQESEIKVGDKVLLLGQYIVIVDVDHLDNEGAREGPLQAELPSPSPYPIPRSGTDAPGMNVPNRSTHLHANIGHSRGRQECQSVTAEVFANWMKIVGVEKRLMDRRRVNRAGDKRMVVSSFA
;
A
#
# COMPACT_ATOMS: atom_id res chain seq x y z
N MET A 1 -13.69 45.85 67.82
CA MET A 1 -14.23 44.74 67.00
C MET A 1 -14.20 45.19 65.54
N ASP A 2 -13.06 45.52 64.94
CA ASP A 2 -11.84 44.73 64.68
C ASP A 2 -11.93 43.84 63.43
N ARG A 3 -11.26 44.34 62.37
CA ARG A 3 -10.71 43.69 61.16
C ARG A 3 -11.63 43.55 59.94
N TYR A 4 -11.53 44.51 58.99
CA TYR A 4 -10.70 44.50 57.75
C TYR A 4 -11.40 43.68 56.65
N MET A 5 -12.08 44.27 55.65
CA MET A 5 -11.53 44.83 54.39
C MET A 5 -10.28 44.09 53.90
N ASP A 6 -10.43 43.14 52.98
CA ASP A 6 -9.71 43.04 51.70
C ASP A 6 -9.93 41.66 51.05
N ASP A 7 -10.04 41.69 49.72
CA ASP A 7 -9.84 40.61 48.73
C ASP A 7 -10.75 39.37 48.70
N ASN A 8 -11.61 39.32 47.67
CA ASN A 8 -11.88 38.08 46.93
C ASN A 8 -12.32 38.36 45.48
N THR A 9 -11.37 38.84 44.69
CA THR A 9 -11.31 38.56 43.25
C THR A 9 -10.50 37.27 43.03
N SER A 10 -11.18 36.12 42.92
CA SER A 10 -10.62 34.89 42.34
C SER A 10 -11.74 33.88 42.01
N SER A 11 -12.45 34.11 40.89
CA SER A 11 -13.35 33.11 40.28
C SER A 11 -12.98 32.80 38.82
N ILE A 12 -11.68 32.74 38.50
CA ILE A 12 -11.16 32.46 37.15
C ILE A 12 -10.19 31.24 37.15
N ASP A 13 -10.28 30.33 38.14
CA ASP A 13 -9.37 29.16 38.21
C ASP A 13 -10.06 27.79 38.18
N GLN A 14 -11.35 27.71 37.82
CA GLN A 14 -12.04 26.42 37.64
C GLN A 14 -12.18 25.96 36.18
N ASP A 15 -11.88 26.82 35.19
CA ASP A 15 -11.86 26.45 33.77
C ASP A 15 -10.52 25.86 33.28
N PHE A 16 -9.50 25.82 34.14
CA PHE A 16 -8.19 25.22 33.80
C PHE A 16 -8.09 23.70 34.06
N GLN A 17 -9.11 23.07 34.65
CA GLN A 17 -9.14 21.61 34.83
C GLN A 17 -9.76 20.83 33.65
N ALA A 18 -10.48 21.49 32.74
CA ALA A 18 -11.03 20.85 31.53
C ALA A 18 -9.97 20.58 30.43
N LEU A 19 -8.84 21.30 30.45
CA LEU A 19 -7.72 21.11 29.50
C LEU A 19 -6.75 19.98 29.89
N SER A 20 -6.87 19.43 31.11
CA SER A 20 -6.06 18.30 31.59
C SER A 20 -6.65 16.92 31.22
N ILE A 21 -7.93 16.86 30.82
CA ILE A 21 -8.61 15.61 30.46
C ILE A 21 -8.22 15.15 29.04
N GLY A 22 -7.88 16.08 28.15
CA GLY A 22 -7.41 15.76 26.79
C GLY A 22 -6.01 15.14 26.72
N SER A 23 -5.16 15.35 27.74
CA SER A 23 -3.86 14.66 27.84
C SER A 23 -4.02 13.24 28.41
N ALA A 24 -4.89 13.06 29.41
CA ALA A 24 -5.20 11.76 30.01
C ALA A 24 -5.85 10.78 29.02
N LEU A 25 -6.68 11.27 28.08
CA LEU A 25 -7.24 10.45 26.99
C LEU A 25 -6.18 10.00 25.97
N ASN A 26 -5.12 10.77 25.76
CA ASN A 26 -4.02 10.40 24.86
C ASN A 26 -3.03 9.41 25.52
N THR A 27 -2.77 9.53 26.82
CA THR A 27 -1.97 8.53 27.57
C THR A 27 -2.70 7.18 27.65
N ASN A 28 -4.03 7.20 27.76
CA ASN A 28 -4.86 6.00 27.66
C ASN A 28 -4.87 5.40 26.24
N ARG A 29 -4.70 6.19 25.19
CA ARG A 29 -4.68 5.68 23.80
C ARG A 29 -3.44 4.85 23.51
N ALA A 30 -2.26 5.28 23.97
CA ALA A 30 -1.03 4.49 23.87
C ALA A 30 -1.10 3.22 24.73
N SER A 31 -1.64 3.32 25.96
CA SER A 31 -1.86 2.19 26.87
C SER A 31 -2.87 1.16 26.33
N VAL A 32 -3.97 1.62 25.71
CA VAL A 32 -4.97 0.75 25.06
C VAL A 32 -4.43 0.15 23.77
N LEU A 33 -3.67 0.89 22.96
CA LEU A 33 -2.97 0.34 21.78
C LEU A 33 -1.89 -0.67 22.19
N GLN A 34 -1.25 -0.46 23.34
CA GLN A 34 -0.31 -1.40 23.95
C GLN A 34 -1.03 -2.64 24.48
N GLN A 35 -2.19 -2.50 25.12
CA GLN A 35 -3.03 -3.63 25.56
C GLN A 35 -3.65 -4.41 24.37
N ILE A 36 -4.02 -3.73 23.29
CA ILE A 36 -4.49 -4.36 22.05
C ILE A 36 -3.32 -5.06 21.34
N GLY A 37 -2.13 -4.46 21.32
CA GLY A 37 -0.91 -5.10 20.82
C GLY A 37 -0.48 -6.31 21.65
N ASP A 38 -0.63 -6.24 22.98
CA ASP A 38 -0.30 -7.30 23.94
C ASP A 38 -1.34 -8.44 23.93
N THR A 39 -2.58 -8.20 23.45
CA THR A 39 -3.62 -9.25 23.30
C THR A 39 -3.50 -10.04 21.99
N THR A 40 -2.83 -9.50 20.96
CA THR A 40 -2.63 -10.21 19.68
C THR A 40 -1.62 -11.38 19.75
N PHE A 41 -0.82 -11.52 20.80
CA PHE A 41 -0.09 -12.75 21.14
C PHE A 41 0.54 -12.52 22.53
N PRO A 42 0.31 -13.37 23.55
CA PRO A 42 1.10 -13.30 24.76
C PRO A 42 2.56 -13.57 24.39
N LEU A 43 3.38 -12.52 24.32
CA LEU A 43 4.81 -12.59 23.96
C LEU A 43 5.62 -13.49 24.91
N GLU A 44 5.07 -13.78 26.09
CA GLU A 44 5.52 -14.80 27.05
C GLU A 44 5.59 -16.21 26.42
N LEU A 45 4.68 -16.52 25.46
CA LEU A 45 4.78 -17.74 24.67
C LEU A 45 6.07 -17.69 23.84
N SER A 46 6.38 -16.60 23.14
CA SER A 46 7.57 -16.48 22.26
C SER A 46 8.92 -16.62 23.00
N GLU A 47 8.99 -16.25 24.27
CA GLU A 47 10.16 -16.49 25.12
C GLU A 47 10.36 -17.99 25.44
N LEU A 48 9.25 -18.71 25.57
CA LEU A 48 9.23 -20.16 25.80
C LEU A 48 9.53 -20.93 24.50
N ILE A 49 9.08 -20.39 23.37
CA ILE A 49 9.38 -20.85 22.01
C ILE A 49 10.89 -20.77 21.72
N HIS A 50 11.58 -19.70 22.08
CA HIS A 50 13.04 -19.62 21.85
C HIS A 50 13.84 -20.63 22.68
N LYS A 51 13.42 -20.88 23.93
CA LYS A 51 14.09 -21.87 24.79
C LYS A 51 14.03 -23.30 24.24
N SER A 52 13.02 -23.66 23.43
CA SER A 52 12.92 -24.99 22.82
C SER A 52 13.76 -25.14 21.55
N PHE A 53 13.98 -24.06 20.78
CA PHE A 53 14.82 -24.11 19.57
C PHE A 53 16.33 -24.06 19.87
N ASP A 54 16.75 -23.44 20.98
CA ASP A 54 18.17 -23.39 21.39
C ASP A 54 18.75 -24.77 21.77
N ARG A 55 17.92 -25.82 21.91
CA ARG A 55 18.37 -27.19 22.20
C ARG A 55 18.80 -27.99 20.96
N ASN A 56 18.45 -27.57 19.74
CA ASN A 56 18.81 -28.26 18.50
C ASN A 56 19.80 -27.41 17.70
N THR A 57 21.09 -27.63 17.95
CA THR A 57 22.25 -26.93 17.37
C THR A 57 22.54 -27.26 15.90
N ASP A 58 21.53 -27.55 15.08
CA ASP A 58 21.69 -27.68 13.63
C ASP A 58 20.93 -26.55 12.94
N ASN A 59 21.63 -25.46 12.62
CA ASN A 59 21.11 -24.28 11.90
C ASN A 59 20.52 -24.60 10.50
N SER A 60 20.62 -25.85 10.03
CA SER A 60 20.11 -26.31 8.74
C SER A 60 18.66 -26.79 8.79
N HIS A 61 18.14 -27.15 9.97
CA HIS A 61 16.83 -27.80 10.09
C HIS A 61 16.10 -27.41 11.37
N ALA A 62 14.89 -26.89 11.23
CA ALA A 62 14.03 -26.52 12.36
C ALA A 62 12.68 -27.22 12.25
N ARG A 63 12.17 -27.73 13.38
CA ARG A 63 10.84 -28.37 13.50
C ARG A 63 10.15 -27.91 14.77
N ALA A 64 8.84 -27.73 14.72
CA ALA A 64 8.05 -27.39 15.90
C ALA A 64 6.59 -27.87 15.77
N SER A 65 6.03 -28.33 16.89
CA SER A 65 4.65 -28.82 16.93
C SER A 65 3.72 -27.76 17.53
N TYR A 66 2.53 -27.66 16.97
CA TYR A 66 1.50 -26.70 17.36
C TYR A 66 0.23 -27.45 17.73
N PHE A 67 -0.39 -27.08 18.85
CA PHE A 67 -1.71 -27.54 19.25
C PHE A 67 -2.68 -26.36 19.20
N GLN A 68 -3.70 -26.44 18.34
CA GLN A 68 -4.69 -25.37 18.13
C GLN A 68 -4.04 -23.99 17.89
N GLY A 69 -3.06 -23.94 16.98
CA GLY A 69 -2.29 -22.74 16.66
C GLY A 69 -1.27 -22.31 17.73
N SER A 70 -1.25 -22.92 18.91
CA SER A 70 -0.31 -22.60 19.99
C SER A 70 0.92 -23.50 19.94
N LEU A 71 2.12 -22.93 20.10
CA LEU A 71 3.35 -23.72 20.06
C LEU A 71 3.48 -24.64 21.29
N LEU A 72 3.82 -25.90 21.05
CA LEU A 72 4.18 -26.88 22.08
C LEU A 72 5.67 -26.81 22.44
N ARG A 73 5.99 -27.18 23.68
CA ARG A 73 7.38 -27.23 24.17
C ARG A 73 8.20 -28.32 23.49
N ASP A 74 7.56 -29.46 23.23
CA ASP A 74 8.19 -30.66 22.69
C ASP A 74 7.61 -30.97 21.30
N ILE A 75 8.46 -31.56 20.46
CA ILE A 75 8.06 -32.01 19.12
C ILE A 75 7.31 -33.33 19.26
N VAL A 76 6.08 -33.37 18.74
CA VAL A 76 5.25 -34.58 18.75
C VAL A 76 5.61 -35.42 17.51
N PRO A 77 6.12 -36.66 17.69
CA PRO A 77 6.48 -37.52 16.58
C PRO A 77 5.23 -38.09 15.87
N ALA A 78 5.37 -38.40 14.58
CA ALA A 78 4.31 -39.01 13.74
C ALA A 78 3.01 -38.21 13.59
N VAL A 79 3.09 -36.88 13.69
CA VAL A 79 2.00 -35.94 13.39
C VAL A 79 2.08 -35.47 11.93
N ILE A 80 0.97 -35.03 11.37
CA ILE A 80 0.86 -34.49 10.00
C ILE A 80 1.78 -33.27 9.84
N GLU A 81 2.50 -33.23 8.72
CA GLU A 81 3.37 -32.13 8.33
C GLU A 81 2.82 -31.43 7.09
N PRO A 82 2.32 -30.19 7.20
CA PRO A 82 1.79 -29.45 6.06
C PRO A 82 2.90 -28.88 5.19
N LEU A 83 2.65 -28.80 3.87
CA LEU A 83 3.43 -28.00 2.94
C LEU A 83 2.97 -26.54 3.00
N VAL A 84 3.90 -25.62 3.15
CA VAL A 84 3.61 -24.18 3.29
C VAL A 84 4.36 -23.39 2.24
N ALA A 85 3.64 -22.62 1.43
CA ALA A 85 4.18 -21.70 0.44
C ALA A 85 3.92 -20.25 0.84
N ILE A 86 4.98 -19.43 0.87
CA ILE A 86 4.93 -18.05 1.34
C ILE A 86 5.48 -17.13 0.24
N VAL A 87 4.71 -16.13 -0.17
CA VAL A 87 5.26 -14.96 -0.89
C VAL A 87 5.52 -13.88 0.14
N PHE A 88 6.77 -13.43 0.27
CA PHE A 88 7.14 -12.38 1.24
C PHE A 88 7.58 -11.11 0.52
N LEU A 89 6.85 -10.02 0.77
CA LEU A 89 7.14 -8.67 0.27
C LEU A 89 7.65 -7.81 1.44
N PRO A 90 8.97 -7.62 1.58
CA PRO A 90 9.51 -6.68 2.54
C PRO A 90 9.14 -5.25 2.11
N GLY A 91 8.88 -4.41 3.09
CA GLY A 91 8.17 -3.15 2.89
C GLY A 91 8.53 -2.05 3.87
N ALA A 92 9.37 -2.33 4.88
CA ALA A 92 9.80 -1.32 5.85
C ALA A 92 10.90 -0.39 5.31
N ASP A 93 11.65 -0.81 4.28
CA ASP A 93 12.75 -0.02 3.71
C ASP A 93 12.49 0.35 2.25
N ARG A 94 12.53 1.65 1.94
CA ARG A 94 12.33 2.18 0.59
C ARG A 94 13.39 1.67 -0.40
N MET A 95 14.63 1.46 0.05
CA MET A 95 15.68 0.90 -0.80
C MET A 95 15.43 -0.57 -1.10
N ALA A 96 15.06 -1.37 -0.10
CA ALA A 96 14.66 -2.76 -0.31
C ALA A 96 13.47 -2.89 -1.25
N VAL A 97 12.43 -2.06 -1.07
CA VAL A 97 11.27 -2.01 -1.98
C VAL A 97 11.71 -1.62 -3.38
N ALA A 98 12.62 -0.63 -3.50
CA ALA A 98 13.11 -0.19 -4.78
C ALA A 98 13.89 -1.28 -5.53
N ALA A 99 14.77 -2.00 -4.81
CA ALA A 99 15.54 -3.10 -5.34
C ALA A 99 14.66 -4.30 -5.74
N LEU A 100 13.52 -4.50 -5.09
CA LEU A 100 12.54 -5.52 -5.47
C LEU A 100 11.73 -5.13 -6.71
N GLU A 101 11.30 -3.87 -6.77
CA GLU A 101 10.57 -3.34 -7.91
C GLU A 101 11.43 -3.34 -9.18
N GLN A 102 12.73 -3.00 -9.09
CA GLN A 102 13.68 -3.13 -10.20
C GLN A 102 13.77 -4.56 -10.76
N LYS A 103 13.40 -5.56 -9.96
CA LYS A 103 13.35 -6.98 -10.34
C LYS A 103 11.91 -7.43 -10.65
N TYR A 104 11.01 -6.49 -10.97
CA TYR A 104 9.58 -6.74 -11.25
C TYR A 104 8.85 -7.51 -10.14
N MET A 105 9.31 -7.39 -8.89
CA MET A 105 8.80 -8.21 -7.78
C MET A 105 8.88 -9.72 -8.05
N THR A 106 9.74 -10.15 -8.98
CA THR A 106 9.98 -11.53 -9.41
C THR A 106 11.46 -11.84 -9.24
N LYS A 107 11.84 -12.48 -8.14
CA LYS A 107 13.11 -13.19 -8.07
C LYS A 107 12.85 -14.63 -8.46
N GLU A 108 13.58 -15.18 -9.43
CA GLU A 108 13.46 -16.60 -9.82
C GLU A 108 13.61 -17.53 -8.59
N GLU A 109 14.49 -17.17 -7.66
CA GLU A 109 14.53 -17.76 -6.31
C GLU A 109 14.62 -16.67 -5.23
N PRO A 110 13.57 -16.45 -4.42
CA PRO A 110 13.63 -15.52 -3.30
C PRO A 110 14.52 -16.07 -2.18
N ASN A 111 15.16 -15.16 -1.43
CA ASN A 111 16.04 -15.51 -0.32
C ASN A 111 15.25 -16.29 0.75
N GLN A 112 15.62 -17.56 0.95
CA GLN A 112 15.05 -18.38 2.01
C GLN A 112 15.57 -17.83 3.35
N LYS A 113 14.67 -17.17 4.10
CA LYS A 113 14.90 -16.75 5.50
C LYS A 113 15.35 -17.96 6.35
N SER A 114 15.83 -17.69 7.57
CA SER A 114 16.32 -18.76 8.46
C SER A 114 15.27 -19.87 8.66
N PRO A 115 15.68 -21.13 8.90
CA PRO A 115 14.75 -22.23 9.20
C PRO A 115 13.80 -21.91 10.36
N SER A 116 14.30 -21.26 11.42
CA SER A 116 13.50 -20.81 12.56
C SER A 116 12.44 -19.79 12.14
N TRP A 117 12.81 -18.79 11.32
CA TRP A 117 11.86 -17.81 10.80
C TRP A 117 10.75 -18.48 10.00
N ARG A 118 11.10 -19.45 9.16
CA ARG A 118 10.13 -20.18 8.33
C ARG A 118 9.14 -20.98 9.19
N VAL A 119 9.63 -21.73 10.18
CA VAL A 119 8.76 -22.52 11.08
C VAL A 119 7.85 -21.63 11.91
N LEU A 120 8.40 -20.59 12.53
CA LEU A 120 7.63 -19.68 13.38
C LEU A 120 6.58 -18.91 12.58
N THR A 121 6.97 -18.39 11.41
CA THR A 121 6.05 -17.67 10.52
C THR A 121 4.96 -18.60 10.01
N ALA A 122 5.29 -19.81 9.59
CA ALA A 122 4.27 -20.79 9.19
C ALA A 122 3.32 -21.15 10.36
N GLY A 123 3.82 -21.17 11.58
CA GLY A 123 3.03 -21.33 12.79
C GLY A 123 1.98 -20.23 12.96
N THR A 124 2.33 -18.96 12.70
CA THR A 124 1.36 -17.86 12.77
C THR A 124 0.27 -17.95 11.71
N LEU A 125 0.50 -18.70 10.62
CA LEU A 125 -0.52 -18.99 9.59
C LEU A 125 -1.59 -19.98 10.04
N LEU A 126 -1.35 -20.71 11.14
CA LEU A 126 -2.34 -21.62 11.74
C LEU A 126 -3.44 -20.87 12.48
N CYS A 127 -3.27 -19.58 12.76
CA CYS A 127 -4.30 -18.71 13.30
C CYS A 127 -4.72 -17.70 12.23
N ASP A 128 -6.02 -17.44 12.11
CA ASP A 128 -6.56 -16.33 11.33
C ASP A 128 -7.09 -15.23 12.26
N ILE A 129 -7.15 -14.00 11.75
CA ILE A 129 -7.64 -12.84 12.50
C ILE A 129 -9.09 -12.58 12.07
N GLN A 130 -10.01 -12.69 13.03
CA GLN A 130 -11.42 -12.37 12.87
C GLN A 130 -11.75 -11.03 13.53
N VAL A 131 -12.85 -10.43 13.08
CA VAL A 131 -13.36 -9.17 13.62
C VAL A 131 -14.71 -9.46 14.27
N ASN A 132 -14.79 -9.31 15.57
CA ASN A 132 -16.01 -9.47 16.35
C ASN A 132 -17.01 -8.33 16.08
N ASP A 133 -18.26 -8.49 16.53
CA ASP A 133 -19.35 -7.50 16.43
C ASP A 133 -18.97 -6.11 16.94
N ASP A 134 -18.24 -6.06 18.05
CA ASP A 134 -17.65 -4.89 18.70
C ASP A 134 -16.41 -4.29 17.98
N LEU A 135 -16.09 -4.78 16.77
CA LEU A 135 -14.92 -4.40 15.96
C LEU A 135 -13.56 -4.79 16.56
N TYR A 136 -13.50 -5.58 17.65
CA TYR A 136 -12.24 -6.08 18.18
C TYR A 136 -11.69 -7.25 17.35
N LEU A 137 -10.36 -7.36 17.32
CA LEU A 137 -9.67 -8.46 16.63
C LEU A 137 -9.58 -9.67 17.55
N THR A 138 -10.07 -10.81 17.08
CA THR A 138 -9.92 -12.11 17.74
C THR A 138 -9.14 -13.06 16.86
N GLN A 139 -8.48 -14.04 17.46
CA GLN A 139 -7.78 -15.08 16.71
C GLN A 139 -8.64 -16.35 16.65
N SER A 140 -8.81 -16.89 15.46
CA SER A 140 -9.46 -18.18 15.23
C SER A 140 -8.44 -19.21 14.79
N ASP A 141 -8.50 -20.41 15.38
CA ASP A 141 -7.64 -21.53 15.02
C ASP A 141 -8.05 -22.16 13.68
N CYS A 142 -7.08 -22.33 12.79
CA CYS A 142 -7.21 -22.97 11.48
C CYS A 142 -6.45 -24.32 11.40
N THR A 143 -5.85 -24.78 12.50
CA THR A 143 -5.11 -26.05 12.57
C THR A 143 -5.90 -27.24 12.02
N PRO A 144 -7.20 -27.43 12.35
CA PRO A 144 -7.98 -28.57 11.84
C PRO A 144 -8.14 -28.55 10.31
N ASP A 145 -8.35 -27.38 9.72
CA ASP A 145 -8.54 -27.21 8.28
C ASP A 145 -7.24 -27.47 7.51
N VAL A 146 -6.11 -27.03 8.07
CA VAL A 146 -4.78 -27.31 7.53
C VAL A 146 -4.48 -28.81 7.61
N ALA A 147 -4.77 -29.46 8.74
CA ALA A 147 -4.61 -30.90 8.92
C ALA A 147 -5.48 -31.72 7.96
N ALA A 148 -6.70 -31.27 7.69
CA ALA A 148 -7.59 -31.88 6.71
C ALA A 148 -7.02 -31.77 5.28
N ARG A 149 -6.55 -30.60 4.87
CA ARG A 149 -5.93 -30.38 3.54
C ARG A 149 -4.67 -31.21 3.34
N ALA A 150 -3.76 -31.20 4.31
CA ALA A 150 -2.53 -31.98 4.25
C ALA A 150 -2.81 -33.49 4.12
N ARG A 151 -3.83 -34.02 4.82
CA ARG A 151 -4.24 -35.42 4.65
C ARG A 151 -4.84 -35.71 3.28
N GLN A 152 -5.69 -34.82 2.77
CA GLN A 152 -6.26 -34.99 1.43
C GLN A 152 -5.16 -35.06 0.37
N ARG A 153 -4.11 -34.23 0.48
CA ARG A 153 -2.93 -34.30 -0.37
C ARG A 153 -2.20 -35.63 -0.21
N MET A 154 -1.87 -36.04 1.01
CA MET A 154 -1.19 -37.32 1.26
C MET A 154 -1.99 -38.52 0.70
N MET A 155 -3.32 -38.50 0.79
CA MET A 155 -4.18 -39.52 0.18
C MET A 155 -4.13 -39.51 -1.35
N ARG A 156 -4.07 -38.33 -1.98
CA ARG A 156 -3.92 -38.20 -3.44
C ARG A 156 -2.55 -38.71 -3.90
N ASP A 157 -1.49 -38.33 -3.20
CA ASP A 157 -0.12 -38.73 -3.52
C ASP A 157 0.11 -40.24 -3.26
N SER A 158 -0.61 -40.83 -2.30
CA SER A 158 -0.55 -42.27 -1.99
C SER A 158 -1.39 -43.15 -2.90
N ALA A 159 -2.33 -42.60 -3.68
CA ALA A 159 -3.16 -43.38 -4.61
C ALA A 159 -2.34 -44.01 -5.77
N THR A 160 -1.10 -43.55 -5.99
CA THR A 160 -0.12 -44.15 -6.91
C THR A 160 0.84 -45.13 -6.23
N ALA A 161 0.82 -45.27 -4.90
CA ALA A 161 1.68 -46.17 -4.14
C ALA A 161 0.85 -47.17 -3.29
N SER A 162 0.71 -48.39 -3.81
CA SER A 162 0.24 -49.63 -3.15
C SER A 162 -0.43 -49.52 -1.76
N SER A 163 -1.77 -49.58 -1.76
CA SER A 163 -2.80 -50.11 -0.81
C SER A 163 -2.53 -50.46 0.67
N SER A 164 -1.32 -50.41 1.23
CA SER A 164 -1.04 -51.03 2.55
C SER A 164 -1.15 -50.06 3.73
N THR A 165 -1.21 -48.74 3.49
CA THR A 165 -1.12 -47.71 4.54
C THR A 165 -2.45 -47.00 4.83
N ALA A 166 -3.54 -47.42 4.17
CA ALA A 166 -4.83 -46.72 4.19
C ALA A 166 -5.63 -46.86 5.51
N MET A 167 -5.22 -47.72 6.44
CA MET A 167 -5.97 -47.98 7.70
C MET A 167 -5.45 -47.25 8.96
N VAL A 168 -4.34 -46.50 8.90
CA VAL A 168 -3.75 -45.89 10.12
C VAL A 168 -4.18 -44.43 10.36
N LEU A 169 -4.82 -43.77 9.40
CA LEU A 169 -5.07 -42.30 9.42
C LEU A 169 -6.41 -41.85 10.06
N ARG A 170 -7.03 -42.68 10.91
CA ARG A 170 -8.14 -42.25 11.78
C ARG A 170 -7.68 -42.21 13.25
N ARG A 171 -6.80 -41.27 13.61
CA ARG A 171 -6.53 -40.92 15.01
C ARG A 171 -6.96 -39.48 15.27
N GLY A 172 -7.68 -39.28 16.37
CA GLY A 172 -8.43 -38.07 16.71
C GLY A 172 -7.60 -36.89 17.20
N ASP A 173 -6.47 -36.57 16.56
CA ASP A 173 -5.62 -35.44 16.94
C ASP A 173 -5.37 -34.45 15.80
N ASP A 174 -6.43 -34.08 15.08
CA ASP A 174 -6.45 -32.98 14.08
C ASP A 174 -6.13 -31.61 14.69
N ARG A 175 -5.98 -31.58 16.01
CA ARG A 175 -5.63 -30.42 16.80
C ARG A 175 -4.12 -30.21 16.88
N VAL A 176 -3.30 -31.19 16.50
CA VAL A 176 -1.83 -31.07 16.51
C VAL A 176 -1.28 -31.12 15.08
N LEU A 177 -0.35 -30.21 14.75
CA LEU A 177 0.44 -30.22 13.52
C LEU A 177 1.92 -30.03 13.82
N THR A 178 2.81 -30.64 13.04
CA THR A 178 4.25 -30.38 13.11
C THR A 178 4.71 -29.65 11.87
N ILE A 179 5.26 -28.45 12.03
CA ILE A 179 5.82 -27.65 10.94
C ILE A 179 7.31 -27.96 10.83
N ASP A 180 7.72 -28.38 9.64
CA ASP A 180 9.13 -28.60 9.28
C ASP A 180 9.60 -27.49 8.34
N SER A 181 10.72 -26.86 8.66
CA SER A 181 11.39 -25.86 7.83
C SER A 181 11.65 -26.29 6.38
N ASN A 182 11.84 -27.58 6.12
CA ASN A 182 12.03 -28.12 4.76
C ASN A 182 10.74 -28.10 3.93
N ASN A 183 9.59 -28.17 4.61
CA ASN A 183 8.25 -28.13 4.01
C ASN A 183 7.72 -26.69 3.87
N VAL A 184 8.44 -25.69 4.40
CA VAL A 184 8.12 -24.28 4.26
C VAL A 184 9.03 -23.64 3.21
N LYS A 185 8.46 -23.16 2.11
CA LYS A 185 9.21 -22.49 1.03
C LYS A 185 8.73 -21.06 0.83
N ILE A 186 9.67 -20.13 0.76
CA ILE A 186 9.41 -18.80 0.24
C ILE A 186 9.46 -18.89 -1.29
N VAL A 187 8.40 -18.48 -1.97
CA VAL A 187 8.25 -18.58 -3.43
C VAL A 187 7.99 -17.21 -4.03
N ALA A 188 8.30 -17.06 -5.32
CA ALA A 188 8.05 -15.81 -6.04
C ALA A 188 6.57 -15.63 -6.38
N GLU A 189 5.89 -16.74 -6.67
CA GLU A 189 4.48 -16.76 -7.05
C GLU A 189 3.82 -18.01 -6.45
N LEU A 190 2.59 -17.86 -5.99
CA LEU A 190 1.81 -18.96 -5.43
C LEU A 190 1.18 -19.74 -6.57
N SER A 191 1.46 -21.05 -6.64
CA SER A 191 0.79 -21.96 -7.55
C SER A 191 -0.45 -22.54 -6.85
N PRO A 192 -1.66 -22.32 -7.37
CA PRO A 192 -2.88 -22.66 -6.65
C PRO A 192 -3.01 -24.17 -6.39
N GLY A 193 -3.06 -24.55 -5.12
CA GLY A 193 -3.23 -25.94 -4.68
C GLY A 193 -1.93 -26.74 -4.65
N ALA A 194 -0.78 -26.09 -4.81
CA ALA A 194 0.53 -26.74 -4.69
C ALA A 194 0.97 -26.93 -3.23
N ALA A 195 0.41 -26.15 -2.30
CA ALA A 195 0.70 -26.22 -0.87
C ALA A 195 -0.58 -26.35 -0.03
N ASP A 196 -0.44 -26.89 1.18
CA ASP A 196 -1.55 -27.03 2.13
C ASP A 196 -1.92 -25.67 2.76
N VAL A 197 -0.92 -24.79 2.88
CA VAL A 197 -1.06 -23.39 3.31
C VAL A 197 -0.35 -22.49 2.30
N GLU A 198 -1.07 -21.50 1.79
CA GLU A 198 -0.57 -20.48 0.86
C GLU A 198 -0.84 -19.10 1.48
N ALA A 199 0.17 -18.24 1.57
CA ALA A 199 0.00 -16.88 2.09
C ALA A 199 0.92 -15.86 1.40
N THR A 200 0.41 -14.64 1.22
CA THR A 200 1.18 -13.47 0.79
C THR A 200 1.37 -12.55 1.99
N LEU A 201 2.60 -12.41 2.44
CA LEU A 201 3.00 -11.62 3.59
C LEU A 201 3.57 -10.29 3.12
N ILE A 202 2.97 -9.18 3.58
CA ILE A 202 3.39 -7.83 3.23
C ILE A 202 3.85 -7.14 4.50
N GLU A 203 5.14 -6.80 4.54
CA GLU A 203 5.73 -6.06 5.67
C GLU A 203 5.25 -4.60 5.63
N VAL A 204 4.66 -4.16 6.74
CA VAL A 204 4.11 -2.82 6.94
C VAL A 204 4.54 -2.29 8.30
N ASN A 205 4.35 -0.99 8.51
CA ASN A 205 4.60 -0.36 9.80
C ASN A 205 3.45 -0.67 10.76
N LYS A 206 3.76 -1.34 11.87
CA LYS A 206 2.79 -1.77 12.90
C LYS A 206 1.92 -0.62 13.38
N ILE A 207 2.56 0.45 13.81
CA ILE A 207 1.93 1.58 14.49
C ILE A 207 0.99 2.31 13.52
N SER A 208 1.47 2.63 12.32
CA SER A 208 0.66 3.35 11.33
C SER A 208 -0.57 2.58 10.88
N LEU A 209 -0.46 1.26 10.63
CA LEU A 209 -1.62 0.46 10.23
C LEU A 209 -2.60 0.25 11.40
N LEU A 210 -2.12 -0.01 12.61
CA LEU A 210 -2.97 -0.16 13.78
C LEU A 210 -3.71 1.13 14.13
N ASN A 211 -3.04 2.29 14.06
CA ASN A 211 -3.67 3.58 14.27
C ASN A 211 -4.76 3.82 13.23
N LEU A 212 -4.49 3.57 11.96
CA LEU A 212 -5.48 3.71 10.89
C LEU A 212 -6.71 2.82 11.13
N LEU A 213 -6.51 1.54 11.47
CA LEU A 213 -7.60 0.60 11.78
C LEU A 213 -8.38 1.03 13.03
N THR A 214 -7.69 1.46 14.10
CA THR A 214 -8.30 1.86 15.37
C THR A 214 -9.11 3.15 15.21
N ASN A 215 -8.54 4.13 14.51
CA ASN A 215 -9.20 5.41 14.28
C ASN A 215 -10.40 5.24 13.36
N PHE A 216 -10.31 4.38 12.34
CA PHE A 216 -11.46 4.07 11.51
C PHE A 216 -12.58 3.43 12.34
N ARG A 217 -12.25 2.49 13.25
CA ARG A 217 -13.25 1.92 14.17
C ARG A 217 -13.88 2.98 15.05
N GLN A 218 -13.10 3.94 15.53
CA GLN A 218 -13.64 5.08 16.28
C GLN A 218 -14.61 5.91 15.41
N VAL A 219 -14.28 6.15 14.14
CA VAL A 219 -15.23 6.78 13.19
C VAL A 219 -16.51 5.95 13.07
N LEU A 220 -16.42 4.62 13.10
CA LEU A 220 -17.59 3.74 13.04
C LEU A 220 -18.41 3.70 14.34
N SER A 221 -17.80 4.00 15.50
CA SER A 221 -18.46 3.91 16.81
C SER A 221 -18.93 5.24 17.40
N THR A 222 -18.38 6.37 16.95
CA THR A 222 -18.57 7.70 17.58
C THR A 222 -19.70 8.50 16.95
N ASP A 223 -20.36 9.36 17.74
CA ASP A 223 -21.36 10.34 17.28
C ASP A 223 -20.74 11.48 16.44
N ALA A 224 -21.52 12.06 15.52
CA ALA A 224 -21.02 12.85 14.38
C ALA A 224 -20.25 14.16 14.67
N ARG A 225 -20.08 14.58 15.93
CA ARG A 225 -19.49 15.89 16.29
C ARG A 225 -17.96 15.94 16.19
N ASP A 226 -17.27 14.80 16.30
CA ASP A 226 -15.80 14.73 16.32
C ASP A 226 -15.16 14.13 15.04
N TYR A 227 -15.95 13.89 13.99
CA TYR A 227 -15.45 13.23 12.77
C TYR A 227 -14.35 14.02 12.05
N ASN A 228 -14.41 15.35 12.05
CA ASN A 228 -13.43 16.16 11.30
C ASN A 228 -12.02 16.01 11.87
N GLU A 229 -11.84 16.13 13.19
CA GLU A 229 -10.52 15.98 13.81
C GLU A 229 -10.02 14.54 13.66
N LEU A 230 -10.89 13.55 13.87
CA LEU A 230 -10.52 12.14 13.73
C LEU A 230 -10.14 11.78 12.29
N LEU A 231 -10.84 12.32 11.28
CA LEU A 231 -10.51 12.10 9.87
C LEU A 231 -9.21 12.80 9.45
N GLU A 232 -8.91 13.98 9.98
CA GLU A 232 -7.60 14.61 9.76
C GLU A 232 -6.47 13.75 10.34
N VAL A 233 -6.66 13.21 11.55
CA VAL A 233 -5.71 12.26 12.15
C VAL A 233 -5.57 11.00 11.31
N MET A 234 -6.68 10.46 10.77
CA MET A 234 -6.64 9.30 9.88
C MET A 234 -5.91 9.57 8.56
N ILE A 235 -6.14 10.73 7.94
CA ILE A 235 -5.42 11.12 6.72
C ILE A 235 -3.93 11.22 7.02
N GLU A 236 -3.54 11.79 8.16
CA GLU A 236 -2.14 11.84 8.58
C GLU A 236 -1.57 10.44 8.85
N ASP A 237 -2.34 9.53 9.45
CA ASP A 237 -1.92 8.14 9.64
C ASP A 237 -1.78 7.39 8.31
N ALA A 238 -2.64 7.67 7.33
CA ALA A 238 -2.49 7.18 5.96
C ALA A 238 -1.22 7.74 5.30
N ARG A 239 -0.87 9.01 5.55
CA ARG A 239 0.39 9.60 5.09
C ARG A 239 1.61 8.94 5.70
N ARG A 240 1.60 8.75 7.03
CA ARG A 240 2.66 8.01 7.73
C ARG A 240 2.78 6.59 7.20
N LEU A 241 1.67 5.91 6.96
CA LEU A 241 1.66 4.57 6.38
C LEU A 241 2.29 4.56 4.99
N ALA A 242 2.02 5.54 4.16
CA ALA A 242 2.63 5.62 2.83
C ALA A 242 4.14 5.87 2.86
N ILE A 243 4.60 6.72 3.78
CA ILE A 243 6.03 6.99 3.96
C ILE A 243 6.76 5.78 4.56
N ARG A 244 6.15 5.10 5.53
CA ARG A 244 6.76 4.02 6.32
C ARG A 244 6.53 2.62 5.76
N SER A 245 5.58 2.47 4.84
CA SER A 245 5.25 1.22 4.16
C SER A 245 5.12 1.47 2.66
N PRO A 246 6.19 1.97 2.02
CA PRO A 246 6.16 2.33 0.60
C PRO A 246 5.72 1.17 -0.29
N VAL A 247 5.92 -0.09 0.13
CA VAL A 247 5.47 -1.28 -0.59
C VAL A 247 3.96 -1.23 -0.91
N LEU A 248 3.11 -0.70 -0.01
CA LEU A 248 1.66 -0.63 -0.23
C LEU A 248 1.28 0.39 -1.31
N PHE A 249 2.14 1.39 -1.52
CA PHE A 249 1.92 2.50 -2.45
C PHE A 249 2.79 2.36 -3.71
N ARG A 250 3.33 1.16 -3.97
CA ARG A 250 3.96 0.81 -5.25
C ARG A 250 2.97 0.21 -6.22
N MET A 251 3.02 0.66 -7.48
CA MET A 251 2.15 0.10 -8.52
C MET A 251 2.44 -1.40 -8.74
N SER A 252 3.72 -1.79 -8.67
CA SER A 252 4.18 -3.18 -8.78
C SER A 252 3.68 -4.12 -7.68
N THR A 253 3.27 -3.60 -6.52
CA THR A 253 2.69 -4.43 -5.45
C THR A 253 1.23 -4.77 -5.72
N ARG A 254 0.51 -3.95 -6.50
CA ARG A 254 -0.94 -4.07 -6.71
C ARG A 254 -1.32 -5.45 -7.24
N GLN A 255 -0.62 -5.95 -8.26
CA GLN A 255 -0.90 -7.28 -8.82
C GLN A 255 -0.73 -8.40 -7.80
N ARG A 256 0.28 -8.30 -6.92
CA ARG A 256 0.51 -9.29 -5.86
C ARG A 256 -0.61 -9.32 -4.82
N ILE A 257 -1.18 -8.16 -4.48
CA ILE A 257 -2.35 -8.09 -3.60
C ILE A 257 -3.56 -8.71 -4.31
N ILE A 258 -3.82 -8.33 -5.57
CA ILE A 258 -4.96 -8.82 -6.37
C ILE A 258 -4.98 -10.35 -6.46
N GLN A 259 -3.84 -10.94 -6.84
CA GLN A 259 -3.71 -12.38 -7.12
C GLN A 259 -3.59 -13.23 -5.85
N SER A 260 -3.33 -12.61 -4.69
CA SER A 260 -3.18 -13.35 -3.44
C SER A 260 -4.51 -13.94 -2.96
N ARG A 261 -4.45 -15.07 -2.23
CA ARG A 261 -5.62 -15.72 -1.62
C ARG A 261 -5.75 -15.43 -0.13
N ASN A 262 -4.62 -15.35 0.55
CA ASN A 262 -4.52 -15.09 1.98
C ASN A 262 -3.45 -14.01 2.18
N THR A 263 -3.89 -12.77 2.13
CA THR A 263 -3.03 -11.59 2.28
C THR A 263 -2.92 -11.24 3.75
N ARG A 264 -1.69 -11.15 4.25
CA ARG A 264 -1.39 -10.78 5.64
C ARG A 264 -0.49 -9.57 5.68
N TYR A 265 -0.93 -8.56 6.40
CA TYR A 265 -0.20 -7.32 6.66
C TYR A 265 0.40 -7.41 8.06
N GLY A 266 1.72 -7.26 8.16
CA GLY A 266 2.44 -7.60 9.37
C GLY A 266 3.82 -6.98 9.46
N VAL A 267 4.56 -7.34 10.51
CA VAL A 267 5.94 -6.86 10.74
C VAL A 267 6.90 -8.04 10.74
N ASP A 268 8.03 -7.88 10.05
CA ASP A 268 9.14 -8.82 10.12
C ASP A 268 10.07 -8.41 11.26
N HIS A 269 10.07 -9.18 12.35
CA HIS A 269 10.95 -8.98 13.51
C HIS A 269 12.34 -9.60 13.30
N GLY A 270 12.63 -10.11 12.11
CA GLY A 270 13.85 -10.85 11.78
C GLY A 270 13.82 -12.31 12.24
N THR A 271 13.11 -12.62 13.32
CA THR A 271 12.91 -14.00 13.83
C THR A 271 11.60 -14.62 13.39
N MET A 272 10.56 -13.83 13.12
CA MET A 272 9.29 -14.28 12.57
C MET A 272 8.54 -13.10 11.95
N PHE A 273 7.55 -13.39 11.10
CA PHE A 273 6.56 -12.43 10.67
C PHE A 273 5.32 -12.44 11.57
N GLU A 274 5.06 -11.32 12.25
CA GLU A 274 3.87 -11.12 13.07
C GLU A 274 2.75 -10.53 12.21
N THR A 275 1.61 -11.22 12.13
CA THR A 275 0.44 -10.71 11.41
C THR A 275 -0.32 -9.71 12.27
N ILE A 276 -0.60 -8.52 11.73
CA ILE A 276 -1.40 -7.47 12.38
C ILE A 276 -2.85 -7.53 11.88
N ALA A 277 -3.01 -7.63 10.57
CA ALA A 277 -4.31 -7.65 9.91
C ALA A 277 -4.27 -8.55 8.68
N THR A 278 -5.41 -9.13 8.34
CA THR A 278 -5.60 -9.90 7.11
C THR A 278 -6.56 -9.17 6.17
N SER A 279 -6.49 -9.47 4.87
CA SER A 279 -7.48 -8.97 3.91
C SER A 279 -8.92 -9.30 4.36
N ALA A 280 -9.14 -10.49 4.90
CA ALA A 280 -10.44 -10.89 5.46
C ALA A 280 -10.86 -10.05 6.67
N ALA A 281 -9.94 -9.71 7.58
CA ALA A 281 -10.24 -8.83 8.71
C ALA A 281 -10.58 -7.39 8.24
N ILE A 282 -9.82 -6.84 7.29
CA ILE A 282 -10.09 -5.51 6.73
C ILE A 282 -11.46 -5.49 6.02
N LYS A 283 -11.78 -6.55 5.27
CA LYS A 283 -13.10 -6.73 4.65
C LYS A 283 -14.23 -6.65 5.69
N ASN A 284 -14.09 -7.33 6.82
CA ASN A 284 -15.12 -7.33 7.86
C ASN A 284 -15.30 -5.95 8.52
N ILE A 285 -14.22 -5.14 8.59
CA ILE A 285 -14.31 -3.75 9.03
C ILE A 285 -15.08 -2.91 8.01
N VAL A 286 -14.79 -3.09 6.71
CA VAL A 286 -15.50 -2.40 5.61
C VAL A 286 -17.00 -2.74 5.59
N LEU A 287 -17.38 -3.99 5.84
CA LEU A 287 -18.80 -4.37 5.91
C LEU A 287 -19.58 -3.64 7.01
N LYS A 288 -18.89 -3.14 8.04
CA LYS A 288 -19.49 -2.44 9.17
C LYS A 288 -19.54 -0.93 8.99
N SER A 289 -18.98 -0.39 7.91
CA SER A 289 -19.03 1.06 7.64
C SER A 289 -20.35 1.56 7.06
N ASP A 290 -21.35 0.69 6.92
CA ASP A 290 -22.70 0.99 6.40
C ASP A 290 -23.44 2.05 7.24
N ALA A 291 -23.54 1.79 8.55
CA ALA A 291 -24.28 2.64 9.47
C ALA A 291 -23.71 4.06 9.53
N CYS A 292 -22.38 4.19 9.54
CA CYS A 292 -21.68 5.47 9.49
C CYS A 292 -21.98 6.21 8.18
N TYR A 293 -21.92 5.53 7.03
CA TYR A 293 -22.17 6.17 5.74
C TYR A 293 -23.62 6.63 5.57
N HIS A 294 -24.58 5.85 6.06
CA HIS A 294 -25.99 6.23 6.05
C HIS A 294 -26.28 7.42 6.97
N ALA A 295 -25.67 7.47 8.16
CA ALA A 295 -25.77 8.62 9.06
C ALA A 295 -25.23 9.92 8.43
N LEU A 296 -24.21 9.82 7.57
CA LEU A 296 -23.65 10.95 6.82
C LEU A 296 -24.44 11.32 5.55
N SER A 297 -25.42 10.52 5.17
CA SER A 297 -26.21 10.69 3.94
C SER A 297 -27.62 11.21 4.19
N ASP A 298 -27.98 11.55 5.43
CA ASP A 298 -29.34 11.96 5.81
C ASP A 298 -29.68 13.36 5.27
N PRO A 299 -30.65 13.48 4.32
CA PRO A 299 -30.97 14.74 3.64
C PRO A 299 -31.56 15.84 4.55
N GLY A 300 -31.89 15.53 5.81
CA GLY A 300 -32.38 16.51 6.79
C GLY A 300 -31.28 17.40 7.41
N ALA A 301 -30.01 17.03 7.27
CA ALA A 301 -28.87 17.73 7.85
C ALA A 301 -28.00 18.39 6.77
N HIS A 302 -28.52 19.43 6.11
CA HIS A 302 -27.71 20.34 5.27
C HIS A 302 -26.73 21.17 6.12
N ASN A 303 -25.81 20.51 6.84
CA ASN A 303 -24.65 21.17 7.41
C ASN A 303 -23.52 21.10 6.39
N ASP A 304 -22.93 22.24 6.06
CA ASP A 304 -21.73 22.35 5.20
C ASP A 304 -20.59 21.40 5.64
N SER A 305 -20.58 20.98 6.90
CA SER A 305 -19.63 20.00 7.45
C SER A 305 -19.78 18.59 6.86
N GLN A 306 -20.99 18.12 6.55
CA GLN A 306 -21.18 16.77 5.98
C GLN A 306 -20.65 16.64 4.55
N ALA A 307 -20.73 17.73 3.77
CA ALA A 307 -20.17 17.81 2.43
C ALA A 307 -18.64 17.62 2.42
N VAL A 308 -17.95 18.00 3.51
CA VAL A 308 -16.49 17.84 3.68
C VAL A 308 -16.14 16.47 4.26
N ILE A 309 -16.94 15.96 5.20
CA ILE A 309 -16.68 14.70 5.91
C ILE A 309 -16.83 13.49 4.99
N ARG A 310 -17.91 13.45 4.19
CA ARG A 310 -18.26 12.27 3.38
C ARG A 310 -17.19 11.88 2.36
N PRO A 311 -16.60 12.79 1.57
CA PRO A 311 -15.51 12.44 0.67
C PRO A 311 -14.30 11.86 1.39
N ARG A 312 -13.94 12.39 2.57
CA ARG A 312 -12.80 11.90 3.38
C ARG A 312 -13.02 10.49 3.93
N VAL A 313 -14.24 10.17 4.37
CA VAL A 313 -14.59 8.79 4.76
C VAL A 313 -14.44 7.85 3.56
N LEU A 314 -14.88 8.27 2.38
CA LEU A 314 -14.74 7.49 1.15
C LEU A 314 -13.27 7.34 0.70
N GLN A 315 -12.41 8.32 0.95
CA GLN A 315 -10.96 8.19 0.73
C GLN A 315 -10.38 7.08 1.61
N MET A 316 -10.70 7.07 2.91
CA MET A 316 -10.24 6.04 3.83
C MET A 316 -10.79 4.66 3.48
N LEU A 317 -12.06 4.59 3.09
CA LEU A 317 -12.68 3.38 2.57
C LEU A 317 -11.93 2.86 1.33
N THR A 318 -11.57 3.74 0.40
CA THR A 318 -10.80 3.38 -0.81
C THR A 318 -9.42 2.83 -0.44
N LEU A 319 -8.75 3.42 0.55
CA LEU A 319 -7.49 2.90 1.08
C LEU A 319 -7.66 1.47 1.63
N PHE A 320 -8.70 1.19 2.41
CA PHE A 320 -8.96 -0.17 2.92
C PHE A 320 -9.32 -1.16 1.82
N ILE A 321 -10.17 -0.77 0.87
CA ILE A 321 -10.53 -1.58 -0.31
C ILE A 321 -9.28 -1.92 -1.13
N SER A 322 -8.32 -1.00 -1.21
CA SER A 322 -7.06 -1.25 -1.92
C SER A 322 -6.24 -2.40 -1.31
N LEU A 323 -6.43 -2.70 -0.02
CA LEU A 323 -5.76 -3.79 0.70
C LEU A 323 -6.48 -5.14 0.56
N LEU A 324 -7.58 -5.19 -0.19
CA LEU A 324 -8.32 -6.43 -0.41
C LEU A 324 -7.81 -7.16 -1.65
N ASN A 325 -7.66 -8.48 -1.53
CA ASN A 325 -7.48 -9.35 -2.68
C ASN A 325 -8.78 -9.52 -3.48
N ASP A 326 -8.70 -10.14 -4.66
CA ASP A 326 -9.86 -10.29 -5.56
C ASP A 326 -10.97 -11.17 -4.96
N MET A 327 -10.62 -12.19 -4.19
CA MET A 327 -11.61 -13.08 -3.54
C MET A 327 -12.41 -12.34 -2.46
N ASP A 328 -11.73 -11.59 -1.59
CA ASP A 328 -12.37 -10.82 -0.54
C ASP A 328 -13.19 -9.66 -1.10
N LEU A 329 -12.69 -8.98 -2.14
CA LEU A 329 -13.43 -7.91 -2.81
C LEU A 329 -14.73 -8.43 -3.43
N ARG A 330 -14.69 -9.57 -4.14
CA ARG A 330 -15.90 -10.19 -4.72
C ARG A 330 -16.94 -10.52 -3.66
N SER A 331 -16.52 -10.92 -2.47
CA SER A 331 -17.45 -11.25 -1.39
C SER A 331 -18.22 -10.04 -0.83
N ILE A 332 -17.72 -8.82 -1.01
CA ILE A 332 -18.39 -7.57 -0.61
C ILE A 332 -18.96 -6.79 -1.80
N ALA A 333 -18.96 -7.37 -2.99
CA ALA A 333 -19.36 -6.71 -4.23
C ALA A 333 -20.76 -6.08 -4.15
N THR A 334 -21.74 -6.88 -3.74
CA THR A 334 -23.13 -6.44 -3.61
C THR A 334 -23.32 -5.34 -2.56
N PHE A 335 -22.49 -5.34 -1.52
CA PHE A 335 -22.50 -4.33 -0.47
C PHE A 335 -21.97 -2.99 -1.00
N LEU A 336 -20.83 -2.99 -1.71
CA LEU A 336 -20.25 -1.79 -2.30
C LEU A 336 -21.20 -1.09 -3.29
N GLU A 337 -21.89 -1.88 -4.12
CA GLU A 337 -22.83 -1.35 -5.11
C GLU A 337 -24.12 -0.82 -4.47
N LYS A 338 -24.64 -1.47 -3.43
CA LYS A 338 -25.87 -1.05 -2.77
C LYS A 338 -25.67 0.17 -1.88
N THR A 339 -24.67 0.13 -1.00
CA THR A 339 -24.40 1.16 0.02
C THR A 339 -23.70 2.38 -0.59
N TYR A 340 -22.57 2.18 -1.26
CA TYR A 340 -21.70 3.28 -1.70
C TYR A 340 -21.94 3.71 -3.15
N LYS A 341 -22.75 2.95 -3.91
CA LYS A 341 -22.94 3.13 -5.37
C LYS A 341 -21.61 3.04 -6.13
N ILE A 342 -20.66 2.26 -5.61
CA ILE A 342 -19.37 2.00 -6.24
C ILE A 342 -19.50 0.67 -7.01
N LYS A 343 -19.17 0.68 -8.30
CA LYS A 343 -19.09 -0.55 -9.10
C LYS A 343 -18.04 -1.48 -8.50
N SER A 344 -18.42 -2.71 -8.23
CA SER A 344 -17.58 -3.65 -7.48
C SER A 344 -16.63 -4.47 -8.33
N ASP A 345 -16.75 -4.38 -9.66
CA ASP A 345 -15.82 -5.05 -10.56
C ASP A 345 -14.40 -4.52 -10.31
N ARG A 346 -13.42 -5.43 -10.27
CA ARG A 346 -12.05 -5.06 -9.89
C ARG A 346 -11.48 -3.96 -10.76
N SER A 347 -11.88 -3.97 -12.02
CA SER A 347 -11.49 -3.04 -13.04
C SER A 347 -11.89 -1.60 -12.68
N SER A 348 -13.14 -1.37 -12.26
CA SER A 348 -13.64 -0.08 -11.76
C SER A 348 -13.01 0.29 -10.41
N ILE A 349 -12.81 -0.69 -9.52
CA ILE A 349 -12.17 -0.46 -8.22
C ILE A 349 -10.71 -0.03 -8.38
N GLU A 350 -9.94 -0.61 -9.29
CA GLU A 350 -8.56 -0.17 -9.55
C GLU A 350 -8.53 1.23 -10.16
N MET A 351 -9.50 1.62 -11.00
CA MET A 351 -9.62 3.02 -11.44
C MET A 351 -9.86 3.96 -10.24
N LEU A 352 -10.66 3.53 -9.25
CA LEU A 352 -10.91 4.32 -8.04
C LEU A 352 -9.65 4.43 -7.20
N VAL A 353 -8.95 3.32 -7.01
CA VAL A 353 -7.68 3.26 -6.29
C VAL A 353 -6.64 4.16 -6.95
N MET A 354 -6.50 4.14 -8.28
CA MET A 354 -5.54 5.00 -8.98
C MET A 354 -5.91 6.48 -8.92
N LYS A 355 -7.21 6.83 -8.94
CA LYS A 355 -7.65 8.22 -8.76
C LYS A 355 -7.37 8.74 -7.35
N VAL A 356 -7.57 7.89 -6.34
CA VAL A 356 -7.58 8.31 -4.93
C VAL A 356 -6.22 8.12 -4.26
N LEU A 357 -5.53 7.01 -4.51
CA LEU A 357 -4.24 6.72 -3.89
C LEU A 357 -3.09 7.15 -4.82
N PRO A 358 -2.06 7.82 -4.30
CA PRO A 358 -0.86 8.16 -5.07
C PRO A 358 0.09 6.96 -5.13
N LEU A 359 -0.20 6.06 -6.07
CA LEU A 359 0.66 4.91 -6.35
C LEU A 359 1.80 5.37 -7.26
N ALA A 360 3.03 4.93 -6.96
CA ALA A 360 4.21 5.31 -7.73
C ALA A 360 5.09 4.11 -8.07
N SER A 361 5.91 4.23 -9.10
CA SER A 361 6.95 3.26 -9.49
C SER A 361 8.30 3.96 -9.66
N ILE A 362 9.40 3.21 -9.65
CA ILE A 362 10.74 3.77 -9.89
C ILE A 362 10.93 4.27 -11.32
N ASN A 363 10.29 3.62 -12.29
CA ASN A 363 10.36 3.99 -13.69
C ASN A 363 8.98 3.89 -14.35
N SER A 364 8.87 4.49 -15.54
CA SER A 364 7.63 4.54 -16.31
C SER A 364 7.24 3.20 -16.89
N SER A 365 8.22 2.38 -17.30
CA SER A 365 7.98 1.05 -17.87
C SER A 365 7.24 0.12 -16.90
N ILE A 366 7.70 0.03 -15.65
CA ILE A 366 7.05 -0.74 -14.59
C ILE A 366 5.68 -0.15 -14.30
N PHE A 367 5.58 1.18 -14.18
CA PHE A 367 4.30 1.84 -13.91
C PHE A 367 3.23 1.46 -14.94
N VAL A 368 3.51 1.67 -16.23
CA VAL A 368 2.56 1.43 -17.32
C VAL A 368 2.20 -0.05 -17.42
N ARG A 369 3.19 -0.94 -17.31
CA ARG A 369 2.99 -2.39 -17.39
C ARG A 369 2.11 -2.91 -16.26
N GLU A 370 2.43 -2.51 -15.03
CA GLU A 370 1.70 -2.96 -13.84
C GLU A 370 0.29 -2.41 -13.83
N MET A 371 0.12 -1.13 -14.18
CA MET A 371 -1.17 -0.45 -14.33
C MET A 371 -2.07 -1.08 -15.37
N PHE A 372 -1.52 -1.43 -16.53
CA PHE A 372 -2.29 -2.15 -17.53
C PHE A 372 -2.75 -3.51 -17.02
N GLY A 373 -1.86 -4.28 -16.37
CA GLY A 373 -2.20 -5.61 -15.87
C GLY A 373 -3.18 -5.61 -14.70
N THR A 374 -3.19 -4.58 -13.83
CA THR A 374 -4.16 -4.49 -12.72
C THR A 374 -5.58 -4.23 -13.22
N VAL A 375 -5.75 -3.38 -14.23
CA VAL A 375 -7.06 -2.98 -14.75
C VAL A 375 -7.65 -4.00 -15.73
N GLU A 376 -6.80 -4.72 -16.46
CA GLU A 376 -7.23 -5.67 -17.48
C GLU A 376 -7.33 -7.12 -16.96
N GLN A 377 -6.69 -7.44 -15.84
CA GLN A 377 -6.62 -8.81 -15.27
C GLN A 377 -6.07 -9.89 -16.23
N THR A 378 -5.62 -9.52 -17.43
CA THR A 378 -5.11 -10.44 -18.44
C THR A 378 -3.62 -10.63 -18.30
N GLN A 379 -3.19 -11.88 -18.10
CA GLN A 379 -1.82 -12.34 -18.32
C GLN A 379 -1.51 -12.33 -19.82
N TYR A 380 -1.35 -11.16 -20.46
CA TYR A 380 -0.82 -11.13 -21.82
C TYR A 380 0.63 -11.60 -21.79
N SER A 381 0.92 -12.71 -22.47
CA SER A 381 2.27 -13.28 -22.56
C SER A 381 3.24 -12.40 -23.36
N ARG A 382 2.76 -11.35 -24.05
CA ARG A 382 3.57 -10.32 -24.72
C ARG A 382 2.83 -8.98 -24.68
N LEU A 383 3.29 -8.09 -23.82
CA LEU A 383 2.95 -6.67 -23.95
C LEU A 383 3.66 -6.10 -25.19
N PRO A 384 3.08 -5.11 -25.88
CA PRO A 384 3.79 -4.32 -26.89
C PRO A 384 5.14 -3.81 -26.36
N ASP A 385 6.15 -3.74 -27.23
CA ASP A 385 7.50 -3.30 -26.83
C ASP A 385 7.57 -1.80 -26.46
N SER A 386 6.55 -1.01 -26.84
CA SER A 386 6.51 0.44 -26.61
C SER A 386 5.52 0.85 -25.53
N GLU A 387 5.99 1.59 -24.52
CA GLU A 387 5.18 2.17 -23.43
C GLU A 387 4.02 3.03 -23.96
N ALA A 388 4.27 3.84 -24.99
CA ALA A 388 3.26 4.69 -25.61
C ALA A 388 2.12 3.87 -26.27
N SER A 389 2.43 2.70 -26.81
CA SER A 389 1.44 1.79 -27.39
C SER A 389 0.58 1.13 -26.31
N VAL A 390 1.20 0.70 -25.21
CA VAL A 390 0.48 0.17 -24.03
C VAL A 390 -0.44 1.25 -23.45
N TRP A 391 0.07 2.48 -23.29
CA TRP A 391 -0.70 3.62 -22.81
C TRP A 391 -1.90 3.95 -23.72
N THR A 392 -1.68 4.04 -25.04
CA THR A 392 -2.78 4.28 -26.00
C THR A 392 -3.84 3.19 -25.90
N SER A 393 -3.42 1.92 -25.85
CA SER A 393 -4.33 0.78 -25.70
C SER A 393 -5.09 0.83 -24.38
N PHE A 394 -4.45 1.27 -23.31
CA PHE A 394 -5.08 1.46 -22.01
C PHE A 394 -6.18 2.53 -22.08
N ILE A 395 -5.88 3.72 -22.63
CA ILE A 395 -6.84 4.82 -22.73
C ILE A 395 -8.06 4.42 -23.58
N GLU A 396 -7.84 3.74 -24.71
CA GLU A 396 -8.93 3.22 -25.53
C GLU A 396 -9.81 2.19 -24.78
N ARG A 397 -9.23 1.39 -23.88
CA ARG A 397 -9.97 0.39 -23.08
C ARG A 397 -10.75 1.00 -21.92
N ILE A 398 -10.19 1.98 -21.20
CA ILE A 398 -10.95 2.68 -20.16
C ILE A 398 -12.10 3.48 -20.77
N LEU A 399 -11.95 3.99 -21.99
CA LEU A 399 -13.04 4.62 -22.74
C LEU A 399 -14.18 3.63 -23.02
N ALA A 400 -13.88 2.39 -23.42
CA ALA A 400 -14.90 1.36 -23.59
C ALA A 400 -15.68 1.04 -22.30
N ARG A 401 -15.14 1.42 -21.13
CA ARG A 401 -15.78 1.30 -19.82
C ARG A 401 -16.47 2.61 -19.37
N GLY A 402 -16.47 3.63 -20.22
CA GLY A 402 -17.09 4.94 -19.96
C GLY A 402 -16.15 5.93 -19.28
N TYR A 403 -14.83 5.73 -19.28
CA TYR A 403 -13.90 6.68 -18.66
C TYR A 403 -13.21 7.56 -19.70
N ILE A 404 -13.09 8.86 -19.41
CA ILE A 404 -12.24 9.78 -20.17
C ILE A 404 -11.18 10.35 -19.24
N LEU A 405 -9.97 10.51 -19.76
CA LEU A 405 -8.85 11.14 -19.07
C LEU A 405 -8.59 12.52 -19.69
N PRO A 406 -8.94 13.62 -19.00
CA PRO A 406 -8.65 14.98 -19.45
C PRO A 406 -7.15 15.26 -19.55
N GLY A 407 -6.76 16.07 -20.53
CA GLY A 407 -5.39 16.57 -20.72
C GLY A 407 -5.40 18.06 -21.08
N PHE A 408 -4.27 18.75 -20.90
CA PHE A 408 -4.13 20.15 -21.35
C PHE A 408 -3.54 20.22 -22.76
N THR A 409 -3.58 21.41 -23.37
CA THR A 409 -3.24 21.66 -24.79
C THR A 409 -1.96 20.97 -25.28
N GLU A 410 -0.85 21.03 -24.55
CA GLU A 410 0.44 20.42 -24.94
C GLU A 410 0.47 18.88 -24.82
N GLN A 411 -0.45 18.33 -24.04
CA GLN A 411 -0.55 16.92 -23.72
C GLN A 411 -1.51 16.15 -24.65
N MET A 412 -2.29 16.87 -25.46
CA MET A 412 -3.30 16.29 -26.34
C MET A 412 -2.68 15.65 -27.58
N GLY A 413 -3.31 14.57 -28.07
CA GLY A 413 -2.88 13.76 -29.20
C GLY A 413 -2.81 14.51 -30.54
N GLN A 414 -2.38 13.79 -31.59
CA GLN A 414 -2.50 14.27 -32.98
C GLN A 414 -3.95 14.67 -33.32
N PRO A 415 -4.21 15.53 -34.33
CA PRO A 415 -5.56 16.01 -34.65
C PRO A 415 -6.64 14.91 -34.75
N ARG A 416 -6.29 13.75 -35.33
CA ARG A 416 -7.19 12.59 -35.47
C ARG A 416 -7.49 11.81 -34.18
N LYS A 417 -6.69 12.01 -33.13
CA LYS A 417 -6.81 11.39 -31.81
C LYS A 417 -6.56 12.43 -30.70
N SER A 418 -7.01 13.67 -30.91
CA SER A 418 -6.72 14.79 -30.01
C SER A 418 -7.19 14.54 -28.58
N TRP A 419 -8.30 13.82 -28.42
CA TRP A 419 -8.82 13.38 -27.12
C TRP A 419 -7.92 12.44 -26.31
N LEU A 420 -6.90 11.82 -26.92
CA LEU A 420 -5.95 10.96 -26.22
C LEU A 420 -4.89 11.82 -25.51
N LEU A 421 -4.74 11.58 -24.22
CA LEU A 421 -3.57 12.05 -23.48
C LEU A 421 -2.33 11.33 -23.99
N GLN A 422 -1.34 12.07 -24.50
CA GLN A 422 -0.08 11.50 -24.98
C GLN A 422 0.78 10.97 -23.83
N PHE A 423 1.58 9.95 -24.12
CA PHE A 423 2.59 9.48 -23.20
C PHE A 423 3.83 10.40 -23.27
N PRO A 424 4.31 10.97 -22.15
CA PRO A 424 5.46 11.87 -22.17
C PRO A 424 6.72 11.16 -22.71
N PRO A 425 7.43 11.72 -23.69
CA PRO A 425 8.51 11.02 -24.39
C PRO A 425 9.81 10.89 -23.58
N GLU A 426 10.10 11.81 -22.66
CA GLU A 426 11.38 11.82 -21.92
C GLU A 426 11.35 11.00 -20.63
N ASP A 427 10.30 11.17 -19.82
CA ASP A 427 10.23 10.57 -18.47
C ASP A 427 9.02 9.64 -18.26
N GLY A 428 8.05 9.64 -19.17
CA GLY A 428 6.78 8.93 -19.03
C GLY A 428 6.01 9.29 -17.74
N PHE A 429 4.97 8.52 -17.45
CA PHE A 429 4.27 8.61 -16.15
C PHE A 429 4.90 7.63 -15.15
N LYS A 430 5.20 8.10 -13.94
CA LYS A 430 5.78 7.28 -12.84
C LYS A 430 4.83 7.14 -11.66
N ASP A 431 3.71 7.85 -11.67
CA ASP A 431 2.72 7.86 -10.59
C ASP A 431 1.30 8.03 -11.12
N THR A 432 0.32 7.88 -10.23
CA THR A 432 -1.09 7.97 -10.56
C THR A 432 -1.65 9.39 -10.55
N PHE A 433 -0.84 10.46 -10.39
CA PHE A 433 -1.38 11.83 -10.37
C PHE A 433 -2.09 12.20 -11.68
N VAL A 434 -1.69 11.58 -12.79
CA VAL A 434 -2.39 11.69 -14.08
C VAL A 434 -3.88 11.36 -13.96
N PHE A 435 -4.26 10.43 -13.07
CA PHE A 435 -5.64 9.98 -12.85
C PHE A 435 -6.47 10.87 -11.92
N ASN A 436 -5.90 11.92 -11.32
CA ASN A 436 -6.66 12.86 -10.49
C ASN A 436 -7.86 13.46 -11.27
N ASN A 437 -7.65 13.70 -12.57
CA ASN A 437 -8.64 14.29 -13.47
C ASN A 437 -9.59 13.28 -14.11
N LEU A 438 -9.41 11.97 -13.86
CA LEU A 438 -10.22 10.92 -14.47
C LEU A 438 -11.72 11.17 -14.29
N GLN A 439 -12.47 11.04 -15.39
CA GLN A 439 -13.91 11.19 -15.46
C GLN A 439 -14.57 9.85 -15.79
N TYR A 440 -15.79 9.66 -15.30
CA TYR A 440 -16.62 8.47 -15.54
C TYR A 440 -18.00 8.88 -16.09
N GLU A 441 -18.46 8.19 -17.12
CA GLU A 441 -19.76 8.32 -17.77
C GLU A 441 -20.87 7.74 -16.87
N GLY A 442 -21.78 8.58 -16.39
CA GLY A 442 -22.95 8.08 -15.67
C GLY A 442 -23.91 9.14 -15.14
N GLU A 443 -25.20 8.78 -15.15
CA GLU A 443 -26.30 9.55 -14.55
C GLU A 443 -26.38 9.37 -13.01
N SER A 444 -25.69 8.35 -12.45
CA SER A 444 -25.87 7.88 -11.06
C SER A 444 -24.61 7.84 -10.18
N ASN A 445 -23.44 8.27 -10.67
CA ASN A 445 -22.15 8.00 -10.01
C ASN A 445 -21.33 9.27 -9.69
N CYS A 446 -21.95 10.29 -9.11
CA CYS A 446 -21.22 11.44 -8.56
C CYS A 446 -20.15 11.01 -7.54
N THR A 447 -20.35 9.88 -6.85
CA THR A 447 -19.49 9.41 -5.75
C THR A 447 -18.04 9.23 -6.17
N PHE A 448 -17.75 8.55 -7.29
CA PHE A 448 -16.37 8.30 -7.71
C PHE A 448 -15.60 9.59 -8.03
N ASN A 449 -16.22 10.51 -8.78
CA ASN A 449 -15.56 11.75 -9.20
C ASN A 449 -15.45 12.79 -8.09
N GLN A 450 -16.28 12.67 -7.06
CA GLN A 450 -16.27 13.55 -5.89
C GLN A 450 -15.29 13.12 -4.80
N ILE A 451 -14.65 11.95 -4.90
CA ILE A 451 -13.62 11.54 -3.93
C ILE A 451 -12.30 12.20 -4.35
N PRO A 452 -11.74 13.11 -3.53
CA PRO A 452 -10.45 13.72 -3.84
C PRO A 452 -9.32 12.70 -3.68
N SER A 453 -8.17 12.97 -4.28
CA SER A 453 -6.98 12.16 -4.04
C SER A 453 -6.44 12.38 -2.62
N ILE A 454 -5.81 11.35 -2.07
CA ILE A 454 -5.06 11.46 -0.82
C ILE A 454 -3.76 12.21 -1.16
N GLU A 455 -3.73 13.48 -0.82
CA GLU A 455 -2.54 14.29 -0.94
C GLU A 455 -1.50 13.84 0.10
N LEU A 456 -0.60 12.97 -0.32
CA LEU A 456 0.63 12.63 0.39
C LEU A 456 1.70 13.71 0.20
N GLY A 457 1.31 14.99 0.32
CA GLY A 457 2.18 16.17 0.21
C GLY A 457 3.49 15.99 -0.57
N THR A 458 3.44 16.14 -1.89
CA THR A 458 4.56 16.56 -2.76
C THR A 458 4.03 17.22 -4.03
N ASN A 459 3.32 18.34 -3.92
CA ASN A 459 3.69 19.40 -4.85
C ASN A 459 4.92 20.03 -4.21
N ASP A 460 6.09 19.83 -4.82
CA ASP A 460 7.39 20.44 -4.46
C ASP A 460 7.37 22.00 -4.46
N GLN A 461 6.20 22.62 -4.48
CA GLN A 461 6.02 24.07 -4.52
C GLN A 461 5.93 24.70 -3.13
N SER A 462 5.61 23.95 -2.07
CA SER A 462 5.66 24.46 -0.69
C SER A 462 7.00 24.12 -0.05
N GLN A 463 7.94 25.07 -0.07
CA GLN A 463 9.23 24.93 0.62
C GLN A 463 9.03 24.75 2.14
N GLU A 464 8.01 25.37 2.72
CA GLU A 464 7.74 25.34 4.16
C GLU A 464 6.40 24.67 4.49
N VAL A 465 6.38 23.88 5.56
CA VAL A 465 5.21 23.17 6.08
C VAL A 465 5.04 23.48 7.57
N THR A 466 3.80 23.66 8.02
CA THR A 466 3.52 23.83 9.45
C THR A 466 3.39 22.46 10.10
N ILE A 467 4.10 22.22 11.19
CA ILE A 467 4.03 21.00 12.00
C ILE A 467 3.61 21.33 13.43
N VAL A 468 2.94 20.38 14.07
CA VAL A 468 2.66 20.37 15.51
C VAL A 468 3.58 19.34 16.13
N LEU A 469 4.48 19.75 17.03
CA LEU A 469 5.34 18.82 17.76
C LEU A 469 4.58 18.16 18.92
N THR A 470 5.19 17.13 19.52
CA THR A 470 4.62 16.41 20.69
C THR A 470 4.42 17.29 21.93
N ASN A 471 5.10 18.43 22.01
CA ASN A 471 4.86 19.45 23.03
C ASN A 471 3.59 20.29 22.78
N GLY A 472 2.86 20.04 21.69
CA GLY A 472 1.62 20.72 21.31
C GLY A 472 1.80 22.06 20.59
N ARG A 473 3.05 22.53 20.40
CA ARG A 473 3.34 23.81 19.75
C ARG A 473 3.52 23.67 18.23
N ARG A 474 3.26 24.77 17.52
CA ARG A 474 3.30 24.85 16.05
C ARG A 474 4.62 25.46 15.57
N TYR A 475 5.24 24.82 14.59
CA TYR A 475 6.48 25.26 13.97
C TYR A 475 6.39 25.15 12.45
N LEU A 476 7.14 25.97 11.73
CA LEU A 476 7.39 25.91 10.31
C LEU A 476 8.73 25.20 10.10
N ILE A 477 8.74 24.25 9.18
CA ILE A 477 9.93 23.51 8.77
C ILE A 477 9.99 23.39 7.26
N ASP A 478 11.19 23.15 6.74
CA ASP A 478 11.35 22.74 5.35
C ASP A 478 10.67 21.38 5.11
N ASN A 479 9.95 21.24 4.01
CA ASN A 479 9.27 19.99 3.66
C ASN A 479 10.25 18.80 3.51
N THR A 480 11.49 19.06 3.07
CA THR A 480 12.54 18.04 2.97
C THR A 480 12.97 17.52 4.33
N ASP A 481 12.90 18.37 5.37
CA ASP A 481 13.26 18.02 6.74
C ASP A 481 12.12 17.31 7.46
N ASN A 482 10.86 17.56 7.09
CA ASN A 482 9.70 16.86 7.65
C ASN A 482 9.89 15.34 7.61
N ARG A 483 10.27 14.80 6.44
CA ARG A 483 10.50 13.36 6.26
C ARG A 483 11.66 12.84 7.10
N LYS A 484 12.75 13.61 7.21
CA LYS A 484 13.94 13.23 7.99
C LYS A 484 13.65 13.22 9.48
N ILE A 485 12.91 14.21 9.96
CA ILE A 485 12.46 14.34 11.35
C ILE A 485 11.51 13.20 11.72
N VAL A 486 10.49 12.91 10.90
CA VAL A 486 9.59 11.74 11.11
C VAL A 486 10.39 10.43 11.13
N GLY A 487 11.39 10.32 10.25
CA GLY A 487 12.32 9.19 10.17
C GLY A 487 13.29 9.07 11.36
N MET A 488 13.37 10.07 12.24
CA MET A 488 14.39 10.19 13.29
C MET A 488 15.80 10.06 12.71
N VAL A 489 16.08 10.75 11.59
CA VAL A 489 17.41 10.76 10.98
C VAL A 489 18.31 11.69 11.82
N PHE A 490 19.51 11.23 12.15
CA PHE A 490 20.45 12.03 12.94
C PHE A 490 20.75 13.36 12.24
N GLY A 491 20.81 14.45 13.00
CA GLY A 491 21.07 15.78 12.49
C GLY A 491 20.41 16.89 13.32
N ASP A 492 20.75 18.13 13.00
CA ASP A 492 20.14 19.32 13.56
C ASP A 492 19.19 19.94 12.53
N TYR A 493 17.96 20.22 12.96
CA TYR A 493 16.90 20.75 12.11
C TYR A 493 16.40 22.07 12.68
N SER A 494 16.41 23.13 11.86
CA SER A 494 15.92 24.44 12.28
C SER A 494 14.40 24.51 12.17
N LEU A 495 13.74 24.84 13.27
CA LEU A 495 12.30 25.01 13.39
C LEU A 495 11.97 26.49 13.63
N THR A 496 11.00 27.05 12.92
CA THR A 496 10.57 28.44 13.16
C THR A 496 9.19 28.45 13.80
N GLU A 497 8.97 29.13 14.92
CA GLU A 497 7.65 29.20 15.56
C GLU A 497 6.59 29.78 14.62
N ALA A 498 5.47 29.07 14.44
CA ALA A 498 4.43 29.49 13.50
C ALA A 498 3.60 30.68 14.01
N ASP A 499 3.50 30.84 15.33
CA ASP A 499 2.69 31.87 15.98
C ASP A 499 3.54 33.10 16.37
N GLY A 500 3.26 34.25 15.75
CA GLY A 500 3.59 35.61 16.21
C GLY A 500 5.06 36.06 16.16
N ASN A 501 6.00 35.32 16.74
CA ASN A 501 7.37 35.80 16.98
C ASN A 501 8.44 35.21 16.05
N ARG A 502 8.11 34.22 15.20
CA ARG A 502 9.03 33.54 14.26
C ARG A 502 10.41 33.22 14.88
N ARG A 503 10.43 32.81 16.15
CA ARG A 503 11.67 32.42 16.82
C ARG A 503 12.16 31.12 16.22
N THR A 504 13.44 31.05 15.93
CA THR A 504 14.10 29.83 15.46
C THR A 504 14.56 29.00 16.65
N PHE A 505 14.35 27.69 16.56
CA PHE A 505 14.80 26.69 17.52
C PHE A 505 15.50 25.57 16.77
N ASP A 506 16.50 24.95 17.39
CA ASP A 506 17.17 23.79 16.80
C ASP A 506 16.65 22.49 17.45
N LEU A 507 16.08 21.63 16.61
CA LEU A 507 15.72 20.26 16.95
C LEU A 507 16.92 19.36 16.65
N THR A 508 17.59 18.89 17.70
CA THR A 508 18.72 17.96 17.58
C THR A 508 18.21 16.52 17.70
N ILE A 509 18.47 15.70 16.68
CA ILE A 509 18.26 14.26 16.71
C ILE A 509 19.63 13.57 16.85
N SER A 510 19.89 13.01 18.04
CA SER A 510 21.12 12.27 18.32
C SER A 510 20.97 10.77 18.06
N GLU A 511 22.06 10.12 17.68
CA GLU A 511 22.17 8.67 17.46
C GLU A 511 23.22 8.05 18.38
N GLU A 512 22.87 7.00 19.12
CA GLU A 512 23.79 6.21 19.96
C GLU A 512 23.74 4.73 19.55
N ALA A 513 24.91 4.13 19.29
CA ALA A 513 25.00 2.69 19.01
C ALA A 513 25.00 1.88 20.30
N ILE A 514 23.97 1.05 20.49
CA ILE A 514 23.74 0.32 21.74
C ILE A 514 24.59 -0.95 21.82
N ASN A 515 24.77 -1.65 20.70
CA ASN A 515 25.42 -2.97 20.65
C ASN A 515 26.86 -2.94 20.12
N GLN A 516 27.52 -1.78 20.16
CA GLN A 516 28.89 -1.65 19.68
C GLN A 516 29.84 -2.56 20.46
N GLU A 517 29.74 -2.58 21.79
CA GLU A 517 30.55 -3.43 22.67
C GLU A 517 30.27 -4.92 22.44
N LEU A 518 29.00 -5.27 22.23
CA LEU A 518 28.62 -6.64 21.91
C LEU A 518 29.16 -7.08 20.53
N SER A 519 29.16 -6.17 19.55
CA SER A 519 29.74 -6.43 18.24
C SER A 519 31.25 -6.70 18.35
N HIS A 520 31.96 -5.98 19.22
CA HIS A 520 33.37 -6.27 19.52
C HIS A 520 33.54 -7.63 20.21
N ALA A 521 32.68 -7.99 21.17
CA ALA A 521 32.69 -9.32 21.79
C ALA A 521 32.50 -10.45 20.75
N ILE A 522 31.56 -10.27 19.81
CA ILE A 522 31.29 -11.22 18.73
C ILE A 522 32.49 -11.35 17.78
N GLN A 523 33.16 -10.25 17.44
CA GLN A 523 34.37 -10.28 16.62
C GLN A 523 35.50 -11.06 17.30
N GLN A 524 35.71 -10.83 18.60
CA GLN A 524 36.75 -11.51 19.36
C GLN A 524 36.46 -13.00 19.57
N ILE A 525 35.21 -13.38 19.89
CA ILE A 525 34.87 -14.80 20.01
C ILE A 525 34.99 -15.53 18.67
N ASN A 526 34.61 -14.91 17.55
CA ASN A 526 34.79 -15.51 16.22
C ASN A 526 36.28 -15.66 15.85
N LYS A 527 37.14 -14.73 16.29
CA LYS A 527 38.59 -14.88 16.16
C LYS A 527 39.10 -16.09 16.95
N ILE A 528 38.61 -16.28 18.19
CA ILE A 528 38.91 -17.45 19.02
C ILE A 528 38.43 -18.75 18.34
N LEU A 529 37.20 -18.78 17.84
CA LEU A 529 36.64 -19.96 17.16
C LEU A 529 37.46 -20.36 15.93
N ARG A 530 37.95 -19.40 15.14
CA ARG A 530 38.84 -19.68 13.99
C ARG A 530 40.16 -20.29 14.41
N ILE A 531 40.75 -19.83 15.51
CA ILE A 531 41.99 -20.41 16.07
C ILE A 531 41.73 -21.85 16.53
N ILE A 532 40.64 -22.10 17.27
CA ILE A 532 40.25 -23.43 17.74
C ILE A 532 39.98 -24.36 16.56
N ASN A 533 39.22 -23.93 15.56
CA ASN A 533 38.96 -24.69 14.34
C ASN A 533 40.25 -25.00 13.57
N GLY A 534 41.21 -24.08 13.53
CA GLY A 534 42.54 -24.31 12.96
C GLY A 534 43.34 -25.37 13.72
N VAL A 535 43.25 -25.41 15.05
CA VAL A 535 43.87 -26.45 15.88
C VAL A 535 43.18 -27.81 15.70
N LEU A 536 41.85 -27.83 15.65
CA LEU A 536 41.06 -29.04 15.40
C LEU A 536 41.32 -29.62 14.00
N ALA A 537 41.56 -28.77 13.00
CA ALA A 537 41.92 -29.18 11.65
C ALA A 537 43.36 -29.69 11.52
N SER A 538 44.30 -29.12 12.28
CA SER A 538 45.75 -29.44 12.21
C SER A 538 46.16 -30.62 13.08
N THR A 539 45.43 -30.93 14.15
CA THR A 539 45.71 -32.12 14.97
C THR A 539 45.35 -33.40 14.19
N LYS A 540 46.35 -34.26 13.92
CA LYS A 540 46.17 -35.64 13.42
C LYS A 540 45.51 -36.56 14.48
N LEU A 541 44.47 -36.09 15.18
CA LEU A 541 43.66 -36.86 16.14
C LEU A 541 42.46 -37.56 15.47
N LYS A 542 42.44 -37.63 14.13
CA LYS A 542 41.38 -38.22 13.30
C LYS A 542 41.06 -39.69 13.62
N GLY A 543 41.98 -40.45 14.24
CA GLY A 543 41.79 -41.90 14.48
C GLY A 543 41.35 -42.32 15.90
N LYS A 544 41.65 -41.54 16.94
CA LYS A 544 41.39 -41.92 18.35
C LYS A 544 40.19 -41.19 18.96
N ILE A 545 39.96 -39.93 18.60
CA ILE A 545 38.82 -39.14 19.10
C ILE A 545 37.50 -39.64 18.48
N VAL A 546 37.50 -39.96 17.18
CA VAL A 546 36.33 -40.55 16.49
C VAL A 546 35.95 -41.90 17.12
N LYS A 547 36.93 -42.71 17.58
CA LYS A 547 36.65 -43.97 18.29
C LYS A 547 36.12 -43.77 19.72
N LEU A 548 36.59 -42.75 20.44
CA LEU A 548 36.08 -42.44 21.78
C LEU A 548 34.66 -41.86 21.75
N ILE A 549 34.34 -41.04 20.76
CA ILE A 549 32.98 -40.49 20.54
C ILE A 549 32.04 -41.58 20.02
N ALA A 550 32.49 -42.45 19.10
CA ALA A 550 31.69 -43.60 18.64
C ALA A 550 31.34 -44.57 19.78
N ASN A 551 32.30 -44.84 20.69
CA ASN A 551 32.05 -45.72 21.84
C ASN A 551 31.16 -45.06 22.92
N GLY A 552 31.14 -43.73 23.03
CA GLY A 552 30.25 -43.01 23.95
C GLY A 552 28.83 -42.77 23.43
N LEU A 553 28.62 -42.85 22.11
CA LEU A 553 27.30 -42.74 21.47
C LEU A 553 26.59 -44.10 21.32
N GLU A 554 27.34 -45.21 21.31
CA GLU A 554 26.77 -46.58 21.32
C GLU A 554 26.02 -46.91 22.62
N THR A 555 26.32 -46.23 23.73
CA THR A 555 25.58 -46.37 24.99
C THR A 555 24.28 -45.55 25.02
N LEU A 556 24.04 -44.64 24.05
CA LEU A 556 22.91 -43.71 24.03
C LEU A 556 21.94 -43.90 22.84
N ASN A 557 22.15 -44.90 21.96
CA ASN A 557 21.28 -45.20 20.80
C ASN A 557 20.98 -43.99 19.89
N LEU A 558 21.94 -43.09 19.68
CA LEU A 558 21.83 -41.98 18.72
C LEU A 558 22.43 -42.37 17.35
N PRO A 559 21.92 -41.83 16.22
CA PRO A 559 22.47 -42.12 14.90
C PRO A 559 23.94 -41.70 14.79
N ARG A 560 24.78 -42.55 14.17
CA ARG A 560 26.20 -42.24 13.93
C ARG A 560 26.33 -41.00 13.02
N PRO A 561 27.05 -39.94 13.41
CA PRO A 561 27.36 -38.84 12.49
C PRO A 561 28.37 -39.32 11.45
N VAL A 562 27.98 -39.27 10.18
CA VAL A 562 28.84 -39.58 9.03
C VAL A 562 29.75 -38.38 8.79
N ASN A 563 31.04 -38.51 9.09
CA ASN A 563 32.15 -37.66 8.60
C ASN A 563 31.97 -36.12 8.64
N SER A 564 31.33 -35.53 9.66
CA SER A 564 31.46 -34.09 9.88
C SER A 564 32.68 -33.80 10.75
N VAL A 565 33.62 -33.01 10.21
CA VAL A 565 34.63 -32.33 11.02
C VAL A 565 33.85 -31.44 11.99
N ILE A 566 34.03 -31.60 13.31
CA ILE A 566 33.41 -30.70 14.28
C ILE A 566 34.08 -29.34 14.12
N THR A 567 33.47 -28.46 13.32
CA THR A 567 33.84 -27.05 13.19
C THR A 567 32.81 -26.22 13.92
N TYR A 568 33.26 -25.36 14.83
CA TYR A 568 32.40 -24.38 15.46
C TYR A 568 32.01 -23.31 14.42
N GLU A 569 30.72 -23.01 14.30
CA GLU A 569 30.23 -21.92 13.44
C GLU A 569 30.49 -20.55 14.06
N ASP A 570 30.75 -19.54 13.21
CA ASP A 570 30.87 -18.15 13.66
C ASP A 570 29.54 -17.67 14.27
N VAL A 571 29.61 -17.00 15.42
CA VAL A 571 28.49 -16.32 16.07
C VAL A 571 28.04 -15.16 15.18
N ARG A 572 26.75 -15.14 14.83
CA ARG A 572 26.13 -14.07 14.04
C ARG A 572 25.46 -13.05 14.96
N SER A 573 25.62 -11.76 14.66
CA SER A 573 24.91 -10.68 15.36
C SER A 573 23.57 -10.37 14.69
N CYS A 574 22.63 -9.84 15.46
CA CYS A 574 21.35 -9.29 15.00
C CYS A 574 21.46 -7.99 14.17
N GLY A 575 22.66 -7.46 13.95
CA GLY A 575 22.89 -6.24 13.16
C GLY A 575 23.09 -4.99 14.02
N ARG A 576 23.17 -3.79 13.43
CA ARG A 576 23.46 -2.54 14.18
C ARG A 576 22.21 -2.07 14.95
N LEU A 577 22.30 -2.04 16.29
CA LEU A 577 21.24 -1.54 17.17
C LEU A 577 21.52 -0.09 17.55
N THR A 578 20.61 0.83 17.23
CA THR A 578 20.78 2.26 17.54
C THR A 578 19.60 2.86 18.30
N PHE A 579 19.91 3.81 19.16
CA PHE A 579 19.01 4.63 19.94
C PHE A 579 19.00 6.04 19.37
N HIS A 580 17.83 6.58 19.09
CA HIS A 580 17.64 7.91 18.54
C HIS A 580 16.81 8.76 19.49
N GLN A 581 17.27 9.98 19.77
CA GLN A 581 16.60 10.89 20.69
C GLN A 581 16.43 12.26 20.04
N ALA A 582 15.19 12.74 19.94
CA ALA A 582 14.87 14.07 19.42
C ALA A 582 14.71 15.05 20.58
N ARG A 583 15.50 16.11 20.59
CA ARG A 583 15.54 17.15 21.62
C ARG A 583 15.33 18.53 21.03
N LEU A 584 14.46 19.31 21.67
CA LEU A 584 14.30 20.74 21.41
C LEU A 584 14.77 21.50 22.65
N GLY A 585 16.01 21.98 22.63
CA GLY A 585 16.70 22.40 23.85
C GLY A 585 16.82 21.25 24.86
N ASP A 586 16.35 21.46 26.08
CA ASP A 586 16.38 20.44 27.14
C ASP A 586 15.19 19.45 27.07
N GLN A 587 14.17 19.74 26.27
CA GLN A 587 12.96 18.92 26.20
C GLN A 587 13.14 17.74 25.24
N ILE A 588 12.89 16.53 25.73
CA ILE A 588 12.85 15.31 24.92
C ILE A 588 11.47 15.21 24.27
N LEU A 589 11.42 15.30 22.94
CA LEU A 589 10.17 15.23 22.19
C LEU A 589 9.83 13.80 21.75
N ALA A 590 10.85 13.00 21.45
CA ALA A 590 10.68 11.63 20.98
C ALA A 590 11.91 10.75 21.19
N VAL A 591 11.66 9.45 21.28
CA VAL A 591 12.69 8.40 21.34
C VAL A 591 12.33 7.28 20.37
N ALA A 592 13.27 6.90 19.51
CA ALA A 592 13.11 5.78 18.60
C ALA A 592 14.26 4.80 18.71
N TYR A 593 13.95 3.51 18.57
CA TYR A 593 14.94 2.42 18.56
C TYR A 593 15.02 1.86 17.15
N LYS A 594 16.22 1.55 16.66
CA LYS A 594 16.39 1.00 15.31
C LYS A 594 17.29 -0.23 15.28
N VAL A 595 16.95 -1.21 14.44
CA VAL A 595 17.78 -2.38 14.08
C VAL A 595 18.11 -2.24 12.60
N GLU A 596 19.39 -2.10 12.25
CA GLU A 596 19.84 -1.86 10.87
C GLU A 596 19.12 -0.68 10.19
N GLY A 597 18.80 0.36 10.96
CA GLY A 597 18.08 1.54 10.48
C GLY A 597 16.55 1.42 10.45
N LYS A 598 15.99 0.22 10.70
CA LYS A 598 14.53 0.02 10.80
C LYS A 598 14.04 0.32 12.21
N LYS A 599 13.00 1.15 12.36
CA LYS A 599 12.37 1.42 13.67
C LYS A 599 11.78 0.14 14.27
N VAL A 600 12.08 -0.14 15.53
CA VAL A 600 11.59 -1.29 16.31
C VAL A 600 11.12 -0.83 17.69
N HIS A 601 10.35 -1.67 18.40
CA HIS A 601 10.01 -1.35 19.78
C HIS A 601 11.22 -1.57 20.70
N ARG A 602 11.21 -0.86 21.84
CA ARG A 602 12.23 -1.01 22.89
C ARG A 602 12.38 -2.45 23.34
N ARG A 603 11.25 -3.15 23.54
CA ARG A 603 11.20 -4.55 23.98
C ARG A 603 11.93 -5.46 22.99
N ASP A 604 11.72 -5.25 21.68
CA ASP A 604 12.37 -6.03 20.62
C ASP A 604 13.88 -5.76 20.56
N LEU A 605 14.29 -4.50 20.72
CA LEU A 605 15.70 -4.15 20.78
C LEU A 605 16.41 -4.83 21.97
N ILE A 606 15.80 -4.80 23.16
CA ILE A 606 16.34 -5.46 24.37
C ILE A 606 16.40 -6.97 24.15
N ARG A 607 15.39 -7.55 23.51
CA ARG A 607 15.34 -8.97 23.17
C ARG A 607 16.48 -9.37 22.24
N ASN A 608 16.71 -8.62 21.17
CA ASN A 608 17.80 -8.86 20.22
C ASN A 608 19.16 -8.78 20.91
N LEU A 609 19.36 -7.76 21.74
CA LEU A 609 20.59 -7.60 22.54
C LEU A 609 20.79 -8.77 23.52
N ALA A 610 19.71 -9.22 24.18
CA ALA A 610 19.76 -10.34 25.10
C ALA A 610 20.00 -11.69 24.40
N ALA A 611 19.48 -11.87 23.19
CA ALA A 611 19.70 -13.06 22.37
C ALA A 611 21.17 -13.16 21.94
N ASP A 612 21.74 -12.08 21.39
CA ASP A 612 23.16 -12.02 21.01
C ASP A 612 24.06 -12.24 22.25
N LEU A 613 23.76 -11.61 23.39
CA LEU A 613 24.49 -11.83 24.64
C LEU A 613 24.47 -13.30 25.09
N ARG A 614 23.31 -13.97 25.01
CA ARG A 614 23.20 -15.39 25.34
C ARG A 614 23.99 -16.27 24.37
N SER A 615 23.95 -15.96 23.08
CA SER A 615 24.70 -16.69 22.06
C SER A 615 26.21 -16.63 22.31
N VAL A 616 26.74 -15.43 22.61
CA VAL A 616 28.15 -15.26 22.97
C VAL A 616 28.47 -15.99 24.29
N ARG A 617 27.63 -15.88 25.34
CA ARG A 617 27.83 -16.63 26.60
C ARG A 617 27.92 -18.13 26.39
N SER A 618 26.98 -18.69 25.62
CA SER A 618 26.95 -20.13 25.31
C SER A 618 28.22 -20.56 24.58
N THR A 619 28.68 -19.74 23.64
CA THR A 619 29.91 -20.00 22.86
C THR A 619 31.15 -19.94 23.75
N VAL A 620 31.26 -18.94 24.63
CA VAL A 620 32.37 -18.84 25.61
C VAL A 620 32.40 -20.07 26.50
N LEU A 621 31.27 -20.52 27.05
CA LEU A 621 31.20 -21.72 27.88
C LEU A 621 31.63 -22.99 27.12
N CYS A 622 31.24 -23.11 25.84
CA CYS A 622 31.67 -24.22 24.99
C CYS A 622 33.19 -24.19 24.77
N VAL A 623 33.75 -23.01 24.51
CA VAL A 623 35.19 -22.81 24.35
C VAL A 623 35.94 -23.14 25.64
N GLU A 624 35.49 -22.65 26.79
CA GLU A 624 36.11 -22.93 28.09
C GLU A 624 36.09 -24.42 28.42
N HIS A 625 34.95 -25.09 28.20
CA HIS A 625 34.83 -26.53 28.37
C HIS A 625 35.79 -27.30 27.44
N GLU A 626 35.95 -26.85 26.20
CA GLU A 626 36.88 -27.46 25.26
C GLU A 626 38.34 -27.21 25.66
N LEU A 627 38.69 -26.02 26.15
CA LEU A 627 40.01 -25.73 26.72
C LEU A 627 40.34 -26.60 27.94
N ASP A 628 39.35 -26.87 28.79
CA ASP A 628 39.51 -27.73 29.96
C ASP A 628 39.64 -29.21 29.60
N ARG A 629 39.04 -29.68 28.49
CA ARG A 629 39.32 -31.03 27.98
C ARG A 629 40.79 -31.27 27.65
N TYR A 630 41.51 -30.24 27.20
CA TYR A 630 42.95 -30.35 26.93
C TYR A 630 43.82 -30.23 28.18
N ARG A 631 43.26 -29.85 29.34
CA ARG A 631 43.99 -29.91 30.62
C ARG A 631 44.19 -31.37 31.01
N GLY A 632 45.46 -31.80 31.09
CA GLY A 632 45.85 -33.15 31.51
C GLY A 632 46.11 -34.15 30.38
N HIS A 633 45.84 -33.79 29.12
CA HIS A 633 46.16 -34.64 27.96
C HIS A 633 47.57 -34.33 27.41
N ARG A 634 48.25 -35.36 26.85
CA ARG A 634 49.54 -35.18 26.15
C ARG A 634 49.30 -34.54 24.78
N VAL A 635 49.28 -33.21 24.74
CA VAL A 635 49.18 -32.41 23.50
C VAL A 635 50.53 -31.81 23.14
N SER A 636 50.77 -31.52 21.85
CA SER A 636 51.96 -30.80 21.36
C SER A 636 52.12 -29.45 22.08
N ASP A 637 53.36 -29.02 22.32
CA ASP A 637 53.66 -27.75 22.97
C ASP A 637 53.12 -26.56 22.16
N ASP A 638 53.09 -26.63 20.83
CA ASP A 638 52.49 -25.61 19.96
C ASP A 638 50.98 -25.45 20.22
N VAL A 639 50.28 -26.58 20.42
CA VAL A 639 48.84 -26.57 20.75
C VAL A 639 48.63 -26.05 22.16
N ARG A 640 49.49 -26.42 23.12
CA ARG A 640 49.42 -25.91 24.49
C ARG A 640 49.62 -24.40 24.53
N HIS A 641 50.57 -23.87 23.76
CA HIS A 641 50.82 -22.43 23.64
C HIS A 641 49.64 -21.70 22.98
N THR A 642 49.07 -22.28 21.93
CA THR A 642 47.88 -21.73 21.26
C THR A 642 46.66 -21.71 22.21
N MET A 643 46.43 -22.78 22.98
CA MET A 643 45.33 -22.85 23.94
C MET A 643 45.53 -21.91 25.14
N ALA A 644 46.77 -21.67 25.57
CA ALA A 644 47.08 -20.64 26.56
C ALA A 644 46.76 -19.25 26.02
N SER A 645 47.17 -18.93 24.78
CA SER A 645 46.84 -17.67 24.13
C SER A 645 45.32 -17.47 23.96
N VAL A 646 44.57 -18.52 23.63
CA VAL A 646 43.10 -18.46 23.58
C VAL A 646 42.50 -18.16 24.95
N ARG A 647 43.01 -18.79 26.01
CA ARG A 647 42.56 -18.53 27.39
C ARG A 647 42.81 -17.07 27.81
N ASP A 648 43.90 -16.47 27.36
CA ASP A 648 44.23 -15.06 27.64
C ASP A 648 43.29 -14.07 26.91
N MET A 649 42.66 -14.48 25.80
CA MET A 649 41.69 -13.66 25.04
C MET A 649 40.26 -13.70 25.62
N ILE A 650 39.88 -14.73 26.38
CA ILE A 650 38.52 -14.88 26.95
C ILE A 650 38.14 -13.75 27.93
N PRO A 651 39.03 -13.27 28.83
CA PRO A 651 38.73 -12.13 29.71
C PRO A 651 38.30 -10.87 28.96
N GLU A 652 38.89 -10.59 27.79
CA GLU A 652 38.54 -9.45 26.95
C GLU A 652 37.10 -9.58 26.41
N VAL A 653 36.70 -10.77 25.97
CA VAL A 653 35.32 -11.06 25.54
C VAL A 653 34.34 -10.84 26.71
N ASN A 654 34.66 -11.36 27.90
CA ASN A 654 33.85 -11.19 29.10
C ASN A 654 33.71 -9.72 29.54
N GLN A 655 34.77 -8.92 29.38
CA GLN A 655 34.73 -7.48 29.66
C GLN A 655 33.74 -6.76 28.75
N PHE A 656 33.82 -6.97 27.43
CA PHE A 656 32.89 -6.37 26.47
C PHE A 656 31.44 -6.81 26.71
N MET A 657 31.22 -8.07 27.07
CA MET A 657 29.89 -8.56 27.44
C MET A 657 29.35 -7.92 28.72
N GLY A 658 30.21 -7.65 29.70
CA GLY A 658 29.84 -6.93 30.92
C GLY A 658 29.36 -5.50 30.63
N LEU A 659 30.08 -4.77 29.76
CA LEU A 659 29.70 -3.43 29.32
C LEU A 659 28.38 -3.44 28.53
N ALA A 660 28.19 -4.42 27.65
CA ALA A 660 26.94 -4.58 26.90
C ALA A 660 25.74 -4.90 27.81
N GLU A 661 25.92 -5.73 28.85
CA GLU A 661 24.87 -6.00 29.84
C GLU A 661 24.56 -4.75 30.67
N GLN A 662 25.55 -3.93 31.03
CA GLN A 662 25.33 -2.66 31.72
C GLN A 662 24.49 -1.69 30.87
N LYS A 663 24.80 -1.57 29.56
CA LYS A 663 24.00 -0.78 28.62
C LYS A 663 22.57 -1.30 28.48
N LYS A 664 22.40 -2.62 28.40
CA LYS A 664 21.07 -3.27 28.41
C LYS A 664 20.27 -2.88 29.65
N GLN A 665 20.86 -3.02 30.85
CA GLN A 665 20.20 -2.67 32.11
C GLN A 665 19.85 -1.18 32.18
N ARG A 666 20.70 -0.29 31.63
CA ARG A 666 20.39 1.14 31.54
C ARG A 666 19.15 1.39 30.67
N LEU A 667 19.04 0.74 29.51
CA LEU A 667 17.88 0.84 28.63
C LEU A 667 16.61 0.26 29.25
N GLU A 668 16.72 -0.82 30.02
CA GLU A 668 15.61 -1.39 30.78
C GLU A 668 15.08 -0.43 31.85
N LYS A 669 15.98 0.32 32.50
CA LYS A 669 15.65 1.29 33.55
C LYS A 669 15.16 2.65 33.02
N MET A 670 15.38 2.97 31.75
CA MET A 670 14.90 4.21 31.14
C MET A 670 13.38 4.16 30.97
N LEU A 671 12.62 4.61 31.96
CA LEU A 671 11.18 4.88 31.84
C LEU A 671 10.98 6.20 31.10
N VAL A 672 11.06 6.15 29.78
CA VAL A 672 10.75 7.29 28.92
C VAL A 672 9.44 6.95 28.21
N ASP A 673 8.32 7.35 28.81
CA ASP A 673 7.00 7.30 28.19
C ASP A 673 6.84 8.51 27.26
N VAL A 674 7.64 8.51 26.19
CA VAL A 674 7.69 9.59 25.20
C VAL A 674 7.46 8.96 23.84
N ASN A 675 6.78 9.71 22.96
CA ASN A 675 6.40 9.25 21.63
C ASN A 675 7.61 8.79 20.78
N ASP A 676 7.33 7.96 19.77
CA ASP A 676 8.32 7.45 18.80
C ASP A 676 8.62 8.43 17.65
N GLU A 677 7.87 9.53 17.60
CA GLU A 677 8.00 10.64 16.66
C GLU A 677 7.93 11.99 17.37
N PRO A 678 8.75 12.98 16.96
CA PRO A 678 8.70 14.33 17.53
C PRO A 678 7.55 15.16 16.93
N ILE A 679 7.04 14.79 15.75
CA ILE A 679 5.94 15.47 15.05
C ILE A 679 4.63 14.72 15.35
N LYS A 680 3.69 15.41 15.98
CA LYS A 680 2.34 14.91 16.26
C LYS A 680 1.43 15.03 15.03
N GLN A 681 1.49 16.14 14.31
CA GLN A 681 0.63 16.41 13.16
C GLN A 681 1.34 17.33 12.17
N THR A 682 1.14 17.10 10.88
CA THR A 682 1.57 18.01 9.81
C THR A 682 0.35 18.76 9.27
N ILE A 683 0.39 20.09 9.33
CA ILE A 683 -0.61 20.99 8.77
C ILE A 683 -0.07 21.47 7.42
N TYR A 684 -0.55 20.84 6.36
CA TYR A 684 -0.36 21.35 5.02
C TYR A 684 -1.29 22.56 4.84
N PRO A 685 -0.85 23.64 4.17
CA PRO A 685 -1.79 24.64 3.70
C PRO A 685 -2.79 23.88 2.82
N ALA A 686 -4.02 23.71 3.33
CA ALA A 686 -5.11 23.20 2.51
C ALA A 686 -5.10 24.03 1.25
N SER A 687 -5.04 23.40 0.08
CA SER A 687 -5.16 24.02 -1.23
C SER A 687 -6.18 25.16 -1.11
N VAL A 688 -5.68 26.39 -0.96
CA VAL A 688 -6.47 27.55 -0.58
C VAL A 688 -7.29 27.86 -1.82
N GLY A 689 -8.46 27.24 -1.95
CA GLY A 689 -9.19 27.28 -3.22
C GLY A 689 -10.58 26.68 -3.20
N GLU A 690 -10.88 25.69 -2.35
CA GLU A 690 -12.25 25.19 -2.26
C GLU A 690 -13.09 26.07 -1.34
N ARG A 691 -13.34 27.31 -1.78
CA ARG A 691 -14.63 27.94 -1.45
C ARG A 691 -15.68 26.95 -1.91
N SER A 692 -16.54 26.52 -0.97
CA SER A 692 -17.68 25.62 -1.23
C SER A 692 -18.65 26.27 -2.22
N ILE A 693 -18.29 26.24 -3.51
CA ILE A 693 -19.18 26.52 -4.61
C ILE A 693 -19.63 25.15 -5.09
N ALA A 694 -20.95 24.96 -5.21
CA ALA A 694 -21.52 23.69 -5.62
C ALA A 694 -20.87 23.22 -6.94
N THR A 695 -20.21 22.06 -6.91
CA THR A 695 -19.59 21.47 -8.09
C THR A 695 -20.67 21.10 -9.08
N TYR A 696 -20.55 21.58 -10.32
CA TYR A 696 -21.50 21.27 -11.38
C TYR A 696 -21.08 20.00 -12.11
N TRP A 697 -22.05 19.11 -12.34
CA TRP A 697 -21.84 17.86 -13.09
C TRP A 697 -22.80 17.82 -14.28
N SER A 698 -22.26 17.84 -15.50
CA SER A 698 -23.02 17.66 -16.74
C SER A 698 -22.99 16.18 -17.17
N PRO A 699 -24.14 15.53 -17.38
CA PRO A 699 -24.14 14.17 -17.91
C PRO A 699 -23.54 14.16 -19.32
N TYR A 700 -22.78 13.11 -19.62
CA TYR A 700 -22.24 12.86 -20.94
C TYR A 700 -22.19 11.36 -21.20
N ARG A 701 -22.08 10.97 -22.48
CA ARG A 701 -21.73 9.61 -22.90
C ARG A 701 -20.61 9.63 -23.92
N ALA A 702 -19.75 8.63 -23.92
CA ALA A 702 -18.60 8.58 -24.80
C ALA A 702 -18.34 7.17 -25.33
N SER A 703 -18.10 7.06 -26.63
CA SER A 703 -17.85 5.79 -27.29
C SER A 703 -16.86 5.95 -28.44
N LEU A 704 -16.13 4.88 -28.75
CA LEU A 704 -15.19 4.86 -29.86
C LEU A 704 -15.84 4.20 -31.09
N HIS A 705 -15.91 4.93 -32.20
CA HIS A 705 -16.40 4.43 -33.49
C HIS A 705 -15.37 4.72 -34.59
N ASP A 706 -14.89 3.70 -35.30
CA ASP A 706 -13.93 3.87 -36.41
C ASP A 706 -12.71 4.75 -36.06
N LYS A 707 -12.20 4.61 -34.82
CA LYS A 707 -11.10 5.39 -34.23
C LYS A 707 -11.41 6.88 -33.98
N THR A 708 -12.65 7.32 -34.17
CA THR A 708 -13.13 8.65 -33.75
C THR A 708 -13.93 8.54 -32.45
N LEU A 709 -13.75 9.53 -31.57
CA LEU A 709 -14.50 9.63 -30.32
C LEU A 709 -15.86 10.23 -30.63
N ARG A 710 -16.93 9.51 -30.31
CA ARG A 710 -18.31 10.00 -30.35
C ARG A 710 -18.74 10.34 -28.94
N THR A 711 -19.06 11.61 -28.69
CA THR A 711 -19.59 12.07 -27.41
C THR A 711 -21.05 12.53 -27.55
N GLU A 712 -21.90 12.15 -26.60
CA GLU A 712 -23.24 12.69 -26.41
C GLU A 712 -23.19 13.62 -25.19
N CYS A 713 -23.26 14.92 -25.41
CA CYS A 713 -23.07 15.93 -24.37
C CYS A 713 -23.76 17.26 -24.71
N CYS A 714 -23.80 18.18 -23.75
CA CYS A 714 -24.26 19.54 -24.01
C CYS A 714 -23.17 20.34 -24.74
N ARG A 715 -23.58 21.04 -25.80
CA ARG A 715 -22.72 21.87 -26.64
C ARG A 715 -23.19 23.32 -26.55
N ASP A 716 -22.26 24.25 -26.37
CA ASP A 716 -22.55 25.68 -26.31
C ASP A 716 -21.38 26.50 -26.89
N GLN A 717 -21.48 27.81 -26.79
CA GLN A 717 -20.46 28.76 -27.21
C GLN A 717 -20.18 29.76 -26.09
N VAL A 718 -18.90 30.11 -25.93
CA VAL A 718 -18.45 31.08 -24.93
C VAL A 718 -18.92 32.48 -25.34
N ARG A 719 -19.79 33.07 -24.54
CA ARG A 719 -20.31 34.44 -24.72
C ARG A 719 -19.39 35.49 -24.11
N LYS A 720 -18.83 35.19 -22.94
CA LYS A 720 -17.99 36.11 -22.17
C LYS A 720 -17.03 35.31 -21.30
N VAL A 721 -15.80 35.81 -21.15
CA VAL A 721 -14.79 35.32 -20.22
C VAL A 721 -14.27 36.49 -19.40
N VAL A 722 -14.11 36.31 -18.09
CA VAL A 722 -13.41 37.25 -17.20
C VAL A 722 -12.52 36.45 -16.26
N TRP A 723 -11.22 36.67 -16.30
CA TRP A 723 -10.30 36.05 -15.34
C TRP A 723 -10.39 36.77 -13.98
N ALA A 724 -10.72 36.01 -12.93
CA ALA A 724 -10.79 36.54 -11.57
C ALA A 724 -9.40 36.57 -10.91
N ASN A 725 -8.56 35.58 -11.23
CA ASN A 725 -7.15 35.47 -10.85
C ASN A 725 -6.44 34.51 -11.81
N GLU A 726 -5.18 34.15 -11.53
CA GLU A 726 -4.38 33.21 -12.35
C GLU A 726 -4.94 31.78 -12.40
N GLU A 727 -5.84 31.41 -11.47
CA GLU A 727 -6.32 30.04 -11.31
C GLU A 727 -7.80 29.87 -11.68
N ILE A 728 -8.58 30.95 -11.81
CA ILE A 728 -10.03 30.91 -11.97
C ILE A 728 -10.50 31.91 -13.03
N ALA A 729 -11.19 31.38 -14.04
CA ALA A 729 -11.94 32.14 -15.03
C ALA A 729 -13.45 32.06 -14.80
N GLU A 730 -14.14 33.18 -14.96
CA GLU A 730 -15.59 33.28 -14.99
C GLU A 730 -16.07 33.24 -16.45
N ILE A 731 -16.93 32.27 -16.77
CA ILE A 731 -17.44 32.04 -18.12
C ILE A 731 -18.95 32.17 -18.15
N TRP A 732 -19.45 32.80 -19.21
CA TRP A 732 -20.86 32.79 -19.58
C TRP A 732 -21.02 32.09 -20.92
N LEU A 733 -21.94 31.15 -20.99
CA LEU A 733 -22.29 30.45 -22.22
C LEU A 733 -23.48 31.14 -22.91
N MET A 734 -23.71 30.85 -24.19
CA MET A 734 -24.76 31.50 -24.99
C MET A 734 -26.15 30.98 -24.65
N SER A 735 -26.30 29.67 -24.45
CA SER A 735 -27.60 29.04 -24.22
C SER A 735 -28.06 29.07 -22.75
N GLU A 736 -27.11 29.21 -21.81
CA GLU A 736 -27.39 29.16 -20.38
C GLU A 736 -27.30 30.52 -19.67
N SER A 737 -28.25 30.80 -18.77
CA SER A 737 -28.17 31.94 -17.85
C SER A 737 -27.30 31.66 -16.62
N ILE A 738 -26.41 30.67 -16.72
CA ILE A 738 -25.55 30.19 -15.65
C ILE A 738 -24.14 30.77 -15.87
N LYS A 739 -23.57 31.30 -14.80
CA LYS A 739 -22.17 31.71 -14.76
C LYS A 739 -21.36 30.51 -14.26
N PHE A 740 -20.37 30.09 -15.03
CA PHE A 740 -19.45 29.02 -14.67
C PHE A 740 -18.16 29.62 -14.10
N PHE A 741 -17.64 29.01 -13.05
CA PHE A 741 -16.27 29.24 -12.58
C PHE A 741 -15.46 28.02 -13.01
N VAL A 742 -14.39 28.26 -13.76
CA VAL A 742 -13.51 27.19 -14.23
C VAL A 742 -12.07 27.45 -13.87
N SER A 743 -11.30 26.38 -13.75
CA SER A 743 -9.87 26.40 -13.48
C SER A 743 -9.12 25.57 -14.53
N PRO A 744 -7.99 26.05 -15.07
CA PRO A 744 -7.16 25.27 -15.97
C PRO A 744 -6.55 24.05 -15.26
N LEU A 745 -6.22 23.00 -16.04
CA LEU A 745 -5.60 21.78 -15.50
C LEU A 745 -4.13 21.97 -15.06
N ARG A 746 -3.49 23.06 -15.49
CA ARG A 746 -2.16 23.50 -15.07
C ARG A 746 -2.21 24.95 -14.62
N LYS A 747 -1.25 25.37 -13.79
CA LYS A 747 -1.06 26.80 -13.50
C LYS A 747 -0.63 27.52 -14.78
N LEU A 748 -1.28 28.64 -15.05
CA LEU A 748 -1.03 29.45 -16.24
C LEU A 748 -0.28 30.73 -15.86
N LEU A 749 0.59 31.18 -16.75
CA LEU A 749 1.07 32.55 -16.75
C LEU A 749 -0.02 33.47 -17.27
N VAL A 750 -0.01 34.74 -16.85
CA VAL A 750 -1.01 35.75 -17.27
C VAL A 750 -1.08 35.88 -18.80
N GLU A 751 0.06 35.72 -19.48
CA GLU A 751 0.17 35.80 -20.94
C GLU A 751 -0.51 34.62 -21.68
N GLU A 752 -0.67 33.48 -21.01
CA GLU A 752 -1.26 32.27 -21.59
C GLU A 752 -2.80 32.26 -21.49
N GLN A 753 -3.37 33.05 -20.59
CA GLN A 753 -4.80 33.06 -20.26
C GLN A 753 -5.71 33.31 -21.47
N GLU A 754 -5.33 34.25 -22.33
CA GLU A 754 -6.10 34.57 -23.54
C GLU A 754 -6.01 33.46 -24.59
N SER A 755 -4.98 32.62 -24.55
CA SER A 755 -4.85 31.49 -25.48
C SER A 755 -5.69 30.29 -25.06
N GLU A 756 -5.95 30.14 -23.75
CA GLU A 756 -6.61 28.95 -23.23
C GLU A 756 -8.13 28.98 -23.32
N ILE A 757 -8.76 30.17 -23.30
CA ILE A 757 -10.19 30.31 -23.60
C ILE A 757 -10.54 31.72 -24.09
N LYS A 758 -11.33 31.79 -25.16
CA LYS A 758 -11.73 33.03 -25.83
C LYS A 758 -13.24 33.14 -26.00
N VAL A 759 -13.69 34.38 -26.15
CA VAL A 759 -15.07 34.66 -26.57
C VAL A 759 -15.27 34.14 -27.99
N GLY A 760 -16.33 33.36 -28.19
CA GLY A 760 -16.63 32.71 -29.45
C GLY A 760 -16.20 31.25 -29.54
N ASP A 761 -15.41 30.75 -28.60
CA ASP A 761 -14.99 29.35 -28.58
C ASP A 761 -16.20 28.42 -28.44
N LYS A 762 -16.18 27.33 -29.21
CA LYS A 762 -17.15 26.24 -29.10
C LYS A 762 -16.73 25.33 -27.96
N VAL A 763 -17.68 24.97 -27.11
CA VAL A 763 -17.40 24.16 -25.92
C VAL A 763 -18.36 22.98 -25.77
N LEU A 764 -17.84 21.89 -25.21
CA LEU A 764 -18.58 20.70 -24.80
C LEU A 764 -18.55 20.57 -23.28
N LEU A 765 -19.70 20.25 -22.67
CA LEU A 765 -19.81 20.01 -21.22
C LEU A 765 -19.74 18.50 -20.95
N LEU A 766 -18.58 18.04 -20.46
CA LEU A 766 -18.28 16.64 -20.18
C LEU A 766 -18.02 16.44 -18.68
N GLY A 767 -19.05 16.08 -17.92
CA GLY A 767 -18.93 15.84 -16.48
C GLY A 767 -18.63 17.12 -15.73
N GLN A 768 -17.47 17.14 -15.05
CA GLN A 768 -16.93 18.32 -14.36
C GLN A 768 -16.07 19.21 -15.26
N TYR A 769 -16.01 18.96 -16.56
CA TYR A 769 -15.12 19.68 -17.46
C TYR A 769 -15.85 20.43 -18.57
N ILE A 770 -15.30 21.58 -18.93
CA ILE A 770 -15.57 22.29 -20.18
C ILE A 770 -14.43 21.96 -21.13
N VAL A 771 -14.76 21.41 -22.29
CA VAL A 771 -13.79 21.07 -23.33
C VAL A 771 -13.94 22.04 -24.48
N ILE A 772 -12.84 22.68 -24.87
CA ILE A 772 -12.79 23.61 -25.99
C ILE A 772 -12.50 22.80 -27.25
N VAL A 773 -13.27 23.06 -28.30
CA VAL A 773 -13.17 22.33 -29.57
C VAL A 773 -12.93 23.27 -30.74
N ASP A 774 -12.01 22.86 -31.62
CA ASP A 774 -11.72 23.55 -32.87
C ASP A 774 -12.38 22.83 -34.05
N VAL A 775 -12.95 23.60 -34.96
CA VAL A 775 -13.65 23.12 -36.16
C VAL A 775 -12.78 23.31 -37.42
N ASP A 776 -11.77 24.18 -37.39
CA ASP A 776 -11.05 24.62 -38.58
C ASP A 776 -9.80 23.77 -38.92
N HIS A 777 -9.49 22.76 -38.11
CA HIS A 777 -8.25 21.98 -38.26
C HIS A 777 -8.29 20.87 -39.31
N LEU A 778 -9.45 20.30 -39.67
CA LEU A 778 -9.51 19.20 -40.63
C LEU A 778 -9.61 19.64 -42.10
N ASP A 779 -10.09 20.85 -42.36
CA ASP A 779 -10.25 21.34 -43.74
C ASP A 779 -8.93 21.83 -44.36
N ASN A 780 -7.92 22.14 -43.55
CA ASN A 780 -6.65 22.70 -44.03
C ASN A 780 -5.58 21.66 -44.40
N GLU A 781 -5.66 20.41 -43.90
CA GLU A 781 -4.72 19.35 -44.30
C GLU A 781 -5.18 18.55 -45.54
N GLY A 782 -6.46 18.61 -45.91
CA GLY A 782 -7.01 17.93 -47.10
C GLY A 782 -6.67 18.59 -48.44
N ALA A 783 -6.05 19.77 -48.45
CA ALA A 783 -5.77 20.56 -49.66
C ALA A 783 -4.32 20.45 -50.19
N ARG A 784 -3.51 19.53 -49.67
CA ARG A 784 -2.10 19.32 -50.09
C ARG A 784 -1.78 17.93 -50.64
N GLU A 785 -2.74 17.22 -51.22
CA GLU A 785 -2.42 16.14 -52.16
C GLU A 785 -2.30 16.72 -53.58
N GLY A 786 -1.05 16.91 -54.03
CA GLY A 786 -0.75 17.19 -55.43
C GLY A 786 -1.11 16.00 -56.33
N PRO A 787 -1.36 16.22 -57.63
CA PRO A 787 -1.80 15.17 -58.54
C PRO A 787 -0.68 14.16 -58.77
N LEU A 788 -0.77 12.98 -58.15
CA LEU A 788 0.03 11.83 -58.52
C LEU A 788 -0.49 11.28 -59.85
N GLN A 789 0.21 11.62 -60.93
CA GLN A 789 0.14 10.92 -62.21
C GLN A 789 0.51 9.45 -61.98
N ALA A 790 -0.44 8.56 -62.30
CA ALA A 790 -0.20 7.13 -62.36
C ALA A 790 0.58 6.79 -63.63
N GLU A 791 1.86 6.42 -63.48
CA GLU A 791 2.57 5.64 -64.50
C GLU A 791 2.21 4.16 -64.34
N LEU A 792 1.55 3.62 -65.36
CA LEU A 792 1.30 2.20 -65.57
C LEU A 792 2.61 1.46 -65.91
N PRO A 793 2.81 0.23 -65.40
CA PRO A 793 3.55 -0.79 -66.13
C PRO A 793 2.60 -1.83 -66.76
N SER A 794 2.96 -2.21 -67.98
CA SER A 794 2.29 -3.10 -68.93
C SER A 794 2.26 -4.58 -68.53
N PRO A 795 1.39 -5.41 -69.16
CA PRO A 795 1.13 -6.80 -68.78
C PRO A 795 1.93 -7.81 -69.61
N SER A 796 2.29 -8.96 -69.01
CA SER A 796 2.67 -10.20 -69.71
C SER A 796 2.70 -11.40 -68.74
N PRO A 797 2.72 -12.68 -69.19
CA PRO A 797 1.53 -13.54 -69.21
C PRO A 797 1.69 -14.84 -68.36
N TYR A 798 0.54 -15.47 -68.06
CA TYR A 798 0.22 -16.91 -67.84
C TYR A 798 1.35 -17.97 -67.62
N PRO A 799 1.09 -19.12 -66.91
CA PRO A 799 -0.18 -19.86 -66.94
C PRO A 799 -0.68 -20.55 -65.66
N ILE A 800 -1.97 -20.90 -65.77
CA ILE A 800 -2.82 -21.77 -64.95
C ILE A 800 -2.38 -23.24 -65.05
N PRO A 801 -2.67 -24.08 -64.02
CA PRO A 801 -3.19 -25.42 -64.27
C PRO A 801 -4.58 -25.67 -63.64
N ARG A 802 -5.39 -26.41 -64.40
CA ARG A 802 -6.78 -26.81 -64.14
C ARG A 802 -6.88 -28.17 -63.40
N SER A 803 -8.05 -28.37 -62.76
CA SER A 803 -8.89 -29.60 -62.63
C SER A 803 -8.29 -30.86 -61.96
N GLY A 804 -9.04 -31.75 -61.29
CA GLY A 804 -10.49 -31.99 -61.17
C GLY A 804 -10.82 -32.79 -59.89
N THR A 805 -12.07 -32.71 -59.39
CA THR A 805 -13.15 -33.73 -59.49
C THR A 805 -13.11 -34.83 -58.43
N ASP A 806 -14.06 -34.81 -57.47
CA ASP A 806 -15.19 -35.76 -57.43
C ASP A 806 -16.17 -35.48 -56.26
N ALA A 807 -17.46 -35.61 -56.56
CA ALA A 807 -18.65 -35.40 -55.71
C ALA A 807 -19.02 -36.70 -54.93
N PRO A 808 -20.25 -36.93 -54.39
CA PRO A 808 -21.44 -36.10 -54.08
C PRO A 808 -21.92 -36.30 -52.60
N GLY A 809 -22.98 -35.76 -52.01
CA GLY A 809 -24.12 -34.92 -52.35
C GLY A 809 -25.12 -35.00 -51.16
N MET A 810 -26.06 -34.04 -51.01
CA MET A 810 -27.46 -34.26 -50.61
C MET A 810 -28.20 -32.94 -50.25
N ASN A 811 -29.16 -32.61 -51.11
CA ASN A 811 -30.55 -32.25 -50.85
C ASN A 811 -30.97 -31.13 -49.86
N VAL A 812 -31.46 -30.07 -50.52
CA VAL A 812 -32.51 -29.05 -50.22
C VAL A 812 -33.86 -29.75 -49.90
N PRO A 813 -34.83 -29.19 -49.11
CA PRO A 813 -35.70 -28.07 -49.50
C PRO A 813 -36.01 -27.04 -48.38
N ASN A 814 -35.94 -25.73 -48.63
CA ASN A 814 -36.92 -24.86 -49.32
C ASN A 814 -38.36 -24.92 -48.76
N ARG A 815 -38.79 -23.83 -48.08
CA ARG A 815 -40.19 -23.39 -48.06
C ARG A 815 -40.27 -21.88 -47.84
N SER A 816 -40.68 -21.19 -48.90
CA SER A 816 -41.29 -19.86 -48.87
C SER A 816 -42.77 -20.00 -48.49
N THR A 817 -43.35 -18.94 -47.90
CA THR A 817 -44.66 -18.43 -48.31
C THR A 817 -44.88 -17.02 -47.76
N HIS A 818 -45.45 -16.20 -48.64
CA HIS A 818 -45.78 -14.80 -48.55
C HIS A 818 -46.80 -14.45 -47.46
N LEU A 819 -46.82 -13.18 -47.02
CA LEU A 819 -47.98 -12.30 -47.26
C LEU A 819 -47.66 -10.81 -47.00
N HIS A 820 -48.12 -10.01 -47.94
CA HIS A 820 -48.11 -8.54 -47.99
C HIS A 820 -48.98 -7.90 -46.90
N ALA A 821 -48.55 -6.73 -46.41
CA ALA A 821 -49.43 -5.55 -46.28
C ALA A 821 -48.58 -4.27 -46.17
N ASN A 822 -48.62 -3.47 -47.24
CA ASN A 822 -48.22 -2.07 -47.26
C ASN A 822 -49.34 -1.22 -46.63
N ILE A 823 -49.03 -0.41 -45.61
CA ILE A 823 -49.70 0.88 -45.37
C ILE A 823 -48.62 1.88 -44.97
N GLY A 824 -48.48 2.92 -45.79
CA GLY A 824 -47.47 3.95 -45.65
C GLY A 824 -47.74 4.92 -44.50
N HIS A 825 -46.68 5.22 -43.76
CA HIS A 825 -46.51 6.51 -43.12
C HIS A 825 -45.11 7.03 -43.44
N SER A 826 -45.06 7.98 -44.37
CA SER A 826 -43.96 8.89 -44.59
C SER A 826 -43.73 9.73 -43.33
N ARG A 827 -42.89 9.23 -42.40
CA ARG A 827 -42.18 10.07 -41.45
C ARG A 827 -40.84 10.41 -42.09
N GLY A 828 -40.61 11.71 -42.28
CA GLY A 828 -39.39 12.23 -42.86
C GLY A 828 -38.16 11.63 -42.18
N ARG A 829 -37.28 11.01 -42.97
CA ARG A 829 -35.88 10.89 -42.61
C ARG A 829 -35.41 12.32 -42.38
N GLN A 830 -35.20 12.69 -41.11
CA GLN A 830 -34.21 13.71 -40.79
C GLN A 830 -32.92 13.18 -41.40
N GLU A 831 -32.47 13.82 -42.47
CA GLU A 831 -31.10 13.69 -42.92
C GLU A 831 -30.23 13.97 -41.70
N CYS A 832 -29.53 12.95 -41.21
CA CYS A 832 -28.44 13.12 -40.27
C CYS A 832 -27.49 14.12 -40.92
N GLN A 833 -27.53 15.39 -40.47
CA GLN A 833 -26.51 16.35 -40.81
C GLN A 833 -25.17 15.71 -40.48
N SER A 834 -24.30 15.59 -41.47
CA SER A 834 -22.94 15.10 -41.27
C SER A 834 -22.26 16.07 -40.32
N VAL A 835 -22.13 15.68 -39.05
CA VAL A 835 -21.39 16.46 -38.07
C VAL A 835 -19.93 16.44 -38.50
N THR A 836 -19.39 17.60 -38.84
CA THR A 836 -17.96 17.80 -39.09
C THR A 836 -17.20 17.38 -37.84
N ALA A 837 -16.18 16.54 -38.00
CA ALA A 837 -15.35 16.12 -36.87
C ALA A 837 -14.65 17.33 -36.25
N GLU A 838 -14.59 17.37 -34.92
CA GLU A 838 -14.02 18.47 -34.15
C GLU A 838 -12.78 17.98 -33.41
N VAL A 839 -11.80 18.86 -33.24
CA VAL A 839 -10.54 18.55 -32.55
C VAL A 839 -10.63 19.07 -31.13
N PHE A 840 -10.30 18.23 -30.14
CA PHE A 840 -10.25 18.68 -28.74
C PHE A 840 -9.00 19.55 -28.57
N ALA A 841 -9.21 20.83 -28.27
CA ALA A 841 -8.12 21.78 -28.12
C ALA A 841 -7.63 21.83 -26.66
N ASN A 842 -8.54 21.93 -25.70
CA ASN A 842 -8.19 22.09 -24.29
C ASN A 842 -9.30 21.64 -23.32
N TRP A 843 -8.95 21.36 -22.07
CA TRP A 843 -9.86 20.99 -20.98
C TRP A 843 -9.74 21.98 -19.80
N MET A 844 -10.88 22.44 -19.29
CA MET A 844 -10.97 23.27 -18.08
C MET A 844 -11.90 22.63 -17.06
N LYS A 845 -11.49 22.59 -15.79
CA LYS A 845 -12.28 22.01 -14.69
C LYS A 845 -13.30 23.02 -14.17
N ILE A 846 -14.56 22.65 -14.06
CA ILE A 846 -15.60 23.46 -13.44
C ILE A 846 -15.43 23.38 -11.92
N VAL A 847 -15.10 24.52 -11.30
CA VAL A 847 -14.96 24.65 -9.85
C VAL A 847 -16.23 25.21 -9.19
N GLY A 848 -17.17 25.72 -9.98
CA GLY A 848 -18.45 26.19 -9.44
C GLY A 848 -19.42 26.74 -10.47
N VAL A 849 -20.67 26.95 -10.06
CA VAL A 849 -21.70 27.62 -10.86
C VAL A 849 -22.52 28.60 -10.04
N GLU A 850 -22.91 29.71 -10.67
CA GLU A 850 -23.83 30.69 -10.11
C GLU A 850 -25.02 30.85 -11.07
N LYS A 851 -26.20 30.41 -10.63
CA LYS A 851 -27.46 30.68 -11.35
C LYS A 851 -27.88 32.11 -11.07
N ARG A 852 -27.93 32.96 -12.09
CA ARG A 852 -28.63 34.24 -11.96
C ARG A 852 -30.09 33.96 -11.64
N LEU A 853 -30.50 34.29 -10.42
CA LEU A 853 -31.90 34.57 -10.12
C LEU A 853 -32.30 35.72 -11.05
N MET A 854 -32.92 35.40 -12.18
CA MET A 854 -33.59 36.40 -12.99
C MET A 854 -34.47 37.21 -12.05
N ASP A 855 -34.13 38.49 -11.87
CA ASP A 855 -34.91 39.45 -11.11
C ASP A 855 -36.36 39.34 -11.58
N ARG A 856 -37.24 38.77 -10.74
CA ARG A 856 -38.69 38.75 -10.93
C ARG A 856 -39.30 40.16 -10.85
N ARG A 857 -38.53 41.22 -11.04
CA ARG A 857 -38.96 42.61 -10.91
C ARG A 857 -38.94 43.31 -12.26
N ARG A 858 -40.16 43.65 -12.70
CA ARG A 858 -40.58 44.54 -13.79
C ARG A 858 -40.77 43.91 -15.18
N VAL A 859 -41.87 43.17 -15.32
CA VAL A 859 -42.79 43.38 -16.46
C VAL A 859 -44.20 43.54 -15.88
N ASN A 860 -44.46 44.72 -15.34
CA ASN A 860 -45.82 45.21 -15.08
C ASN A 860 -45.80 46.72 -15.34
N ARG A 861 -45.84 47.08 -16.63
CA ARG A 861 -46.65 48.18 -17.17
C ARG A 861 -46.36 48.41 -18.66
N ALA A 862 -47.47 48.47 -19.38
CA ALA A 862 -47.69 49.22 -20.61
C ALA A 862 -47.00 48.73 -21.89
N GLY A 863 -47.78 48.01 -22.69
CA GLY A 863 -47.44 47.73 -24.07
C GLY A 863 -48.39 46.74 -24.73
N ASP A 864 -49.68 46.82 -24.40
CA ASP A 864 -50.74 46.12 -25.13
C ASP A 864 -50.78 46.69 -26.55
N LYS A 865 -49.97 46.11 -27.44
CA LYS A 865 -50.13 46.17 -28.89
C LYS A 865 -50.48 44.77 -29.36
N ARG A 866 -51.71 44.35 -29.04
CA ARG A 866 -52.48 43.57 -30.01
C ARG A 866 -52.70 44.47 -31.24
N MET A 867 -51.94 44.20 -32.29
CA MET A 867 -52.42 44.40 -33.64
C MET A 867 -52.52 43.01 -34.25
N VAL A 868 -53.75 42.62 -34.55
CA VAL A 868 -54.17 41.32 -35.08
C VAL A 868 -54.88 41.62 -36.41
N VAL A 869 -54.48 40.86 -37.47
CA VAL A 869 -55.21 40.57 -38.74
C VAL A 869 -55.20 41.69 -39.81
N SER A 870 -54.89 41.47 -41.10
CA SER A 870 -55.27 40.41 -42.08
C SER A 870 -54.21 40.29 -43.21
N SER A 871 -53.80 39.12 -43.73
CA SER A 871 -54.50 38.17 -44.62
C SER A 871 -54.55 38.62 -46.10
N PHE A 872 -54.02 37.96 -47.15
CA PHE A 872 -54.07 36.54 -47.55
C PHE A 872 -53.87 35.49 -46.45
N ALA A 873 -54.94 34.82 -45.99
CA ALA A 873 -56.36 35.20 -45.99
C ALA A 873 -56.99 34.58 -44.72
#